data_AF-A0A959HCN2-F1
#
_entry.id   AF-A0A959HCN2-F1
#
_cell.length_a   1.000
_cell.length_b   1.000
_cell.length_c   1.000
_cell.angle_alpha   90.00
_cell.angle_beta   90.00
_cell.angle_gamma   90.00
#
_symmetry.space_group_name_H-M   'P 1'
#
loop_
_entity.id
_entity.type
_entity.pdbx_description
1 polymer ?
#
loop_
_entity_poly.entity_id
_entity_poly.type
_entity_poly.pdbx_seq_one_letter_code
_entity_poly.pdbx_strand_id
1 'polypeptide(L)'
;TVTTLTFKRVKKYVLGLKEKPDRKNVLVRPDELRSQLEATDPEWEFSDAEMMTAVGHLQTHGYVAVLRSSSGEEHILLTPELLVDLASSIVLQADKHPRELGALNETELLQGRYPFPELGGLEPSESPILLDAAVVRFLEHNICFRETLGNDTLLIFPGLIKQKRPLQDGVEMIDDISYIARGRVENIYSALVVLLGFTRTFTRVNQWQRQAQYEMGEGNICGFRLIEDVEGEIELVLYYSVAMPDYGRRKFQGLFEEFLYQRDVEVTRFPPVLCHNGHLQERSTVVKRLREGKPFLFCEECGKRIELPDIEKQSTVDTPEDNWIQREEALVRLRSTYEAHLTRVKGFRRDRAAPRCCISHVPEQAVWAERLTGDLRDAGIHVIEDRDSLRDEDIILIADTADYQRHFQNNDKAIAADAAIIRKRLAQGKKSTILHLVADSEQSSSASADIRPGDFRNDSHYVPSLFGLVLTLYAIPHNHPAFLPLQKTLHRQWEETLSKLPPAEKPDTKPLKIFISYSHKDEGFKDELALMLESMQRRGIIDAWQDRRIEAGDEWYQAIQTAMNDCNIALLLVSKDFLASSFIRNEEIPHLLQRRKKEGMRLIPIIIRPCLWSSEPVLKGLQALPKDGKAVISFPEDNGERDQAWADIAKVIERHALALRPGHPY
;
A
#
# COMPACT_ATOMS: atom_id res chain seq x y z
N THR A 1 24.77 -34.40 0.75
CA THR A 1 24.21 -35.38 -0.22
C THR A 1 23.72 -36.56 0.58
N VAL A 2 22.49 -37.04 0.33
CA VAL A 2 21.89 -38.17 1.08
C VAL A 2 22.13 -39.48 0.34
N THR A 3 22.54 -40.53 1.06
CA THR A 3 22.63 -41.86 0.43
C THR A 3 21.24 -42.44 0.19
N THR A 4 21.06 -43.21 -0.89
CA THR A 4 19.78 -43.88 -1.18
C THR A 4 19.35 -44.82 -0.05
N LEU A 5 20.32 -45.39 0.68
CA LEU A 5 20.07 -46.26 1.82
C LEU A 5 19.51 -45.48 3.01
N THR A 6 20.16 -44.38 3.42
CA THR A 6 19.71 -43.51 4.51
C THR A 6 18.31 -42.98 4.23
N PHE A 7 18.05 -42.47 3.02
CA PHE A 7 16.71 -41.99 2.65
C PHE A 7 15.63 -43.08 2.78
N LYS A 8 15.88 -44.30 2.27
CA LYS A 8 14.92 -45.41 2.36
C LYS A 8 14.66 -45.83 3.81
N ARG A 9 15.70 -45.83 4.65
CA ARG A 9 15.59 -46.20 6.08
C ARG A 9 14.81 -45.16 6.87
N VAL A 10 15.15 -43.87 6.75
CA VAL A 10 14.39 -42.78 7.38
C VAL A 10 12.93 -42.79 6.91
N LYS A 11 12.68 -42.96 5.60
CA LYS A 11 11.33 -43.08 5.06
C LYS A 11 10.55 -44.23 5.71
N LYS A 12 11.14 -45.41 5.78
CA LYS A 12 10.50 -46.60 6.37
C LYS A 12 10.18 -46.38 7.85
N TYR A 13 11.10 -45.78 8.59
CA TYR A 13 10.90 -45.46 10.01
C TYR A 13 9.74 -44.48 10.21
N VAL A 14 9.74 -43.35 9.50
CA VAL A 14 8.69 -42.33 9.56
C VAL A 14 7.32 -42.91 9.21
N LEU A 15 7.23 -43.71 8.14
CA LEU A 15 5.97 -44.35 7.76
C LEU A 15 5.47 -45.34 8.82
N GLY A 16 6.36 -46.10 9.44
CA GLY A 16 6.01 -47.01 10.54
C GLY A 16 5.53 -46.28 11.81
N LEU A 17 5.97 -45.05 12.05
CA LEU A 17 5.44 -44.21 13.13
C LEU A 17 4.05 -43.65 12.82
N LYS A 18 3.75 -43.32 11.55
CA LYS A 18 2.40 -42.89 11.13
C LYS A 18 1.33 -43.96 11.36
N GLU A 19 1.70 -45.23 11.37
CA GLU A 19 0.78 -46.36 11.57
C GLU A 19 0.41 -46.57 13.05
N LYS A 20 1.05 -45.87 14.00
CA LYS A 20 0.72 -45.95 15.42
C LYS A 20 -0.48 -45.07 15.78
N PRO A 21 -1.50 -45.60 16.49
CA PRO A 21 -2.72 -44.87 16.79
C PRO A 21 -2.60 -43.88 17.96
N ASP A 22 -1.53 -43.93 18.77
CA ASP A 22 -1.31 -42.98 19.85
C ASP A 22 -0.64 -41.70 19.35
N ARG A 23 -1.29 -40.54 19.51
CA ARG A 23 -0.78 -39.21 19.12
C ARG A 23 0.38 -38.70 20.02
N LYS A 24 1.17 -39.61 20.61
CA LYS A 24 2.31 -39.25 21.45
C LYS A 24 3.57 -39.14 20.61
N ASN A 25 4.42 -38.17 20.91
CA ASN A 25 5.70 -37.91 20.22
C ASN A 25 5.53 -37.68 18.70
N VAL A 26 4.44 -37.01 18.33
CA VAL A 26 4.15 -36.67 16.93
C VAL A 26 5.08 -35.55 16.43
N LEU A 27 5.57 -34.73 17.35
CA LEU A 27 6.55 -33.69 17.13
C LEU A 27 7.87 -34.10 17.80
N VAL A 28 8.90 -34.36 17.00
CA VAL A 28 10.22 -34.78 17.52
C VAL A 28 11.29 -33.76 17.18
N ARG A 29 12.27 -33.59 18.06
CA ARG A 29 13.48 -32.81 17.74
C ARG A 29 14.44 -33.64 16.86
N PRO A 30 15.33 -33.00 16.08
CA PRO A 30 16.31 -33.71 15.26
C PRO A 30 17.19 -34.70 16.06
N ASP A 31 17.63 -34.33 17.26
CA ASP A 31 18.42 -35.19 18.15
C ASP A 31 17.61 -36.39 18.66
N GLU A 32 16.33 -36.19 18.97
CA GLU A 32 15.42 -37.28 19.35
C GLU A 32 15.18 -38.25 18.19
N LEU A 33 14.96 -37.74 16.98
CA LEU A 33 14.83 -38.58 15.77
C LEU A 33 16.10 -39.37 15.52
N ARG A 34 17.28 -38.75 15.69
CA ARG A 34 18.57 -39.43 15.58
C ARG A 34 18.67 -40.60 16.56
N SER A 35 18.45 -40.35 17.85
CA SER A 35 18.52 -41.40 18.87
C SER A 35 17.52 -42.54 18.60
N GLN A 36 16.34 -42.20 18.09
CA GLN A 36 15.34 -43.19 17.70
C GLN A 36 15.78 -44.03 16.48
N LEU A 37 16.39 -43.41 15.47
CA LEU A 37 16.92 -44.10 14.29
C LEU A 37 18.11 -45.01 14.64
N GLU A 38 19.05 -44.53 15.46
CA GLU A 38 20.19 -45.31 15.96
C GLU A 38 19.73 -46.52 16.80
N ALA A 39 18.64 -46.37 17.56
CA ALA A 39 18.04 -47.48 18.30
C ALA A 39 17.46 -48.58 17.39
N THR A 40 17.13 -48.30 16.12
CA THR A 40 16.65 -49.32 15.19
C THR A 40 17.76 -50.15 14.55
N ASP A 41 18.97 -49.60 14.43
CA ASP A 41 20.15 -50.27 13.87
C ASP A 41 21.42 -49.59 14.41
N PRO A 42 22.02 -50.12 15.49
CA PRO A 42 23.21 -49.53 16.12
C PRO A 42 24.45 -49.47 15.21
N GLU A 43 24.50 -50.29 14.16
CA GLU A 43 25.61 -50.34 13.18
C GLU A 43 25.41 -49.33 12.03
N TRP A 44 24.26 -48.63 12.01
CA TRP A 44 23.96 -47.65 10.97
C TRP A 44 24.59 -46.30 11.28
N GLU A 45 25.69 -46.00 10.58
CA GLU A 45 26.33 -44.69 10.66
C GLU A 45 25.72 -43.70 9.65
N PHE A 46 25.32 -42.52 10.14
CA PHE A 46 24.88 -41.38 9.34
C PHE A 46 25.14 -40.07 10.09
N SER A 47 25.26 -38.96 9.35
CA SER A 47 25.43 -37.62 9.95
C SER A 47 24.09 -36.89 10.13
N ASP A 48 24.05 -35.88 11.00
CA ASP A 48 22.86 -35.02 11.17
C ASP A 48 22.48 -34.32 9.88
N ALA A 49 23.48 -33.83 9.13
CA ALA A 49 23.26 -33.20 7.84
C ALA A 49 22.64 -34.19 6.83
N GLU A 50 23.08 -35.45 6.85
CA GLU A 50 22.51 -36.50 6.00
C GLU A 50 21.06 -36.82 6.39
N MET A 51 20.79 -36.98 7.68
CA MET A 51 19.44 -37.22 8.20
C MET A 51 18.50 -36.06 7.86
N MET A 52 18.90 -34.82 8.13
CA MET A 52 18.08 -33.64 7.83
C MET A 52 17.90 -33.42 6.33
N THR A 53 18.86 -33.81 5.49
CA THR A 53 18.66 -33.84 4.02
C THR A 53 17.58 -34.86 3.64
N ALA A 54 17.58 -36.06 4.26
CA ALA A 54 16.55 -37.07 4.04
C ALA A 54 15.16 -36.57 4.48
N VAL A 55 15.07 -35.95 5.65
CA VAL A 55 13.85 -35.33 6.18
C VAL A 55 13.34 -34.24 5.24
N GLY A 56 14.24 -33.39 4.73
CA GLY A 56 13.88 -32.37 3.73
C GLY A 56 13.27 -32.97 2.46
N HIS A 57 13.85 -34.04 1.93
CA HIS A 57 13.26 -34.76 0.79
C HIS A 57 11.88 -35.36 1.13
N LEU A 58 11.70 -35.91 2.33
CA LEU A 58 10.42 -36.42 2.78
C LEU A 58 9.37 -35.33 2.92
N GLN A 59 9.77 -34.13 3.37
CA GLN A 59 8.89 -32.96 3.44
C GLN A 59 8.42 -32.52 2.05
N THR A 60 9.30 -32.51 1.04
CA THR A 60 8.90 -32.19 -0.35
C THR A 60 7.81 -33.11 -0.87
N HIS A 61 7.77 -34.37 -0.40
CA HIS A 61 6.73 -35.34 -0.73
C HIS A 61 5.55 -35.37 0.26
N GLY A 62 5.50 -34.45 1.23
CA GLY A 62 4.40 -34.34 2.20
C GLY A 62 4.36 -35.44 3.28
N TYR A 63 5.45 -36.20 3.46
CA TYR A 63 5.48 -37.25 4.48
C TYR A 63 5.69 -36.68 5.90
N VAL A 64 6.45 -35.59 6.02
CA VAL A 64 6.75 -34.89 7.28
C VAL A 64 6.71 -33.38 7.06
N ALA A 65 6.68 -32.59 8.12
CA ALA A 65 6.86 -31.15 8.04
C ALA A 65 7.91 -30.69 9.05
N VAL A 66 8.92 -29.95 8.59
CA VAL A 66 9.87 -29.29 9.49
C VAL A 66 9.28 -27.95 9.93
N LEU A 67 9.10 -27.82 11.24
CA LEU A 67 8.59 -26.63 11.90
C LEU A 67 9.71 -25.99 12.71
N ARG A 68 9.59 -24.68 12.95
CA ARG A 68 10.49 -23.96 13.84
C ARG A 68 9.69 -23.35 14.97
N SER A 69 10.08 -23.64 16.20
CA SER A 69 9.47 -23.02 17.36
C SER A 69 9.80 -21.52 17.42
N SER A 70 9.08 -20.78 18.27
CA SER A 70 9.38 -19.39 18.57
C SER A 70 10.78 -19.16 19.17
N SER A 71 11.38 -20.17 19.81
CA SER A 71 12.75 -20.12 20.35
C SER A 71 13.84 -20.41 19.31
N GLY A 72 13.48 -20.77 18.07
CA GLY A 72 14.44 -21.07 17.01
C GLY A 72 14.70 -22.56 16.78
N GLU A 73 14.24 -23.42 17.68
CA GLU A 73 14.45 -24.87 17.63
C GLU A 73 13.69 -25.50 16.47
N GLU A 74 14.34 -26.42 15.77
CA GLU A 74 13.71 -27.21 14.71
C GLU A 74 12.97 -28.40 15.30
N HIS A 75 11.79 -28.67 14.76
CA HIS A 75 10.97 -29.82 15.12
C HIS A 75 10.46 -30.48 13.84
N ILE A 76 10.36 -31.81 13.86
CA ILE A 76 9.90 -32.62 12.75
C ILE A 76 8.52 -33.13 13.13
N LEU A 77 7.50 -32.62 12.45
CA LEU A 77 6.14 -33.10 12.54
C LEU A 77 5.99 -34.37 11.69
N LEU A 78 5.81 -35.50 12.36
CA LEU A 78 5.71 -36.81 11.72
C LEU A 78 4.34 -37.04 11.05
N THR A 79 3.29 -36.32 11.46
CA THR A 79 1.95 -36.35 10.85
C THR A 79 1.55 -34.95 10.33
N PRO A 80 1.97 -34.56 9.11
CA PRO A 80 1.65 -33.25 8.55
C PRO A 80 0.14 -32.98 8.45
N GLU A 81 -0.67 -34.03 8.35
CA GLU A 81 -2.12 -33.97 8.29
C GLU A 81 -2.70 -33.25 9.51
N LEU A 82 -2.06 -33.40 10.68
CA LEU A 82 -2.45 -32.72 11.92
C LEU A 82 -2.42 -31.19 11.78
N LEU A 83 -1.43 -30.66 11.06
CA LEU A 83 -1.31 -29.22 10.84
C LEU A 83 -2.39 -28.71 9.87
N VAL A 84 -2.75 -29.54 8.87
CA VAL A 84 -3.81 -29.23 7.89
C VAL A 84 -5.19 -29.23 8.57
N ASP A 85 -5.44 -30.23 9.42
CA ASP A 85 -6.68 -30.33 10.19
C ASP A 85 -6.80 -29.16 11.17
N LEU A 86 -5.71 -28.84 11.88
CA LEU A 86 -5.67 -27.68 12.78
C LEU A 86 -5.92 -26.37 12.03
N ALA A 87 -5.29 -26.17 10.88
CA ALA A 87 -5.52 -24.99 10.04
C ALA A 87 -6.99 -24.90 9.62
N SER A 88 -7.60 -26.02 9.22
CA SER A 88 -9.03 -26.07 8.87
C SER A 88 -9.92 -25.71 10.07
N SER A 89 -9.61 -26.22 11.27
CA SER A 89 -10.30 -25.88 12.50
C SER A 89 -10.16 -24.40 12.88
N ILE A 90 -9.00 -23.78 12.66
CA ILE A 90 -8.79 -22.34 12.83
C ILE A 90 -9.67 -21.54 11.88
N VAL A 91 -9.67 -21.89 10.58
CA VAL A 91 -10.52 -21.24 9.56
C VAL A 91 -12.01 -21.35 9.92
N LEU A 92 -12.46 -22.53 10.37
CA LEU A 92 -13.84 -22.73 10.83
C LEU A 92 -14.18 -21.90 12.07
N GLN A 93 -13.21 -21.65 12.95
CA GLN A 93 -13.40 -20.76 14.08
C GLN A 93 -13.53 -19.30 13.61
N ALA A 94 -12.65 -18.85 12.71
CA ALA A 94 -12.73 -17.52 12.12
C ALA A 94 -14.07 -17.26 11.40
N ASP A 95 -14.58 -18.26 10.69
CA ASP A 95 -15.88 -18.19 10.00
C ASP A 95 -17.09 -18.03 10.95
N LYS A 96 -16.95 -18.52 12.19
CA LYS A 96 -17.97 -18.44 13.25
C LYS A 96 -17.89 -17.13 14.06
N HIS A 97 -17.03 -16.19 13.68
CA HIS A 97 -16.87 -14.94 14.40
C HIS A 97 -18.23 -14.21 14.58
N PRO A 98 -18.61 -13.80 15.81
CA PRO A 98 -19.97 -13.30 16.09
C PRO A 98 -20.41 -12.08 15.27
N ARG A 99 -19.44 -11.26 14.86
CA ARG A 99 -19.66 -10.07 14.02
C ARG A 99 -19.50 -10.33 12.53
N GLU A 100 -19.39 -11.58 12.09
CA GLU A 100 -19.26 -11.94 10.68
C GLU A 100 -18.03 -11.36 9.97
N LEU A 101 -16.98 -11.08 10.74
CA LEU A 101 -15.74 -10.48 10.26
C LEU A 101 -14.75 -11.49 9.67
N GLY A 102 -15.05 -12.79 9.74
CA GLY A 102 -14.10 -13.82 9.30
C GLY A 102 -12.75 -13.72 10.02
N ALA A 103 -12.76 -13.52 11.35
CA ALA A 103 -11.58 -13.11 12.10
C ALA A 103 -11.39 -13.90 13.39
N LEU A 104 -10.15 -13.93 13.89
CA LEU A 104 -9.81 -14.48 15.21
C LEU A 104 -8.93 -13.54 16.00
N ASN A 105 -9.10 -13.53 17.32
CA ASN A 105 -8.16 -12.83 18.20
C ASN A 105 -6.85 -13.62 18.23
N GLU A 106 -5.78 -13.00 17.73
CA GLU A 106 -4.52 -13.68 17.59
C GLU A 106 -3.89 -13.98 18.95
N THR A 107 -3.96 -13.04 19.89
CA THR A 107 -3.41 -13.21 21.24
C THR A 107 -4.07 -14.39 21.94
N GLU A 108 -5.39 -14.52 21.83
CA GLU A 108 -6.13 -15.67 22.39
C GLU A 108 -5.79 -16.98 21.67
N LEU A 109 -5.59 -16.94 20.36
CA LEU A 109 -5.18 -18.09 19.56
C LEU A 109 -3.81 -18.60 19.99
N LEU A 110 -2.81 -17.74 20.07
CA LEU A 110 -1.45 -18.10 20.48
C LEU A 110 -1.37 -18.51 21.96
N GLN A 111 -2.28 -18.04 22.81
CA GLN A 111 -2.41 -18.49 24.20
C GLN A 111 -3.16 -19.83 24.34
N GLY A 112 -3.64 -20.42 23.24
CA GLY A 112 -4.35 -21.71 23.26
C GLY A 112 -5.73 -21.64 23.91
N ARG A 113 -6.39 -20.46 23.88
CA ARG A 113 -7.73 -20.28 24.48
C ARG A 113 -8.85 -20.90 23.64
N TYR A 114 -8.58 -21.18 22.36
CA TYR A 114 -9.53 -21.86 21.49
C TYR A 114 -9.39 -23.38 21.63
N PRO A 115 -10.50 -24.11 21.86
CA PRO A 115 -10.46 -25.56 22.00
C PRO A 115 -10.40 -26.24 20.62
N PHE A 116 -9.23 -26.77 20.27
CA PHE A 116 -9.01 -27.54 19.05
C PHE A 116 -8.80 -29.03 19.37
N PRO A 117 -9.64 -29.95 18.84
CA PRO A 117 -9.50 -31.39 19.06
C PRO A 117 -8.15 -31.96 18.61
N GLU A 118 -7.53 -31.34 17.61
CA GLU A 118 -6.22 -31.70 17.06
C GLU A 118 -5.12 -31.55 18.09
N LEU A 119 -5.24 -30.58 19.00
CA LEU A 119 -4.29 -30.37 20.09
C LEU A 119 -4.53 -31.32 21.28
N GLY A 120 -5.63 -32.07 21.26
CA GLY A 120 -5.97 -33.05 22.28
C GLY A 120 -4.97 -34.21 22.33
N GLY A 121 -4.36 -34.42 23.49
CA GLY A 121 -3.40 -35.52 23.74
C GLY A 121 -1.95 -35.18 23.42
N LEU A 122 -1.66 -33.97 22.96
CA LEU A 122 -0.29 -33.45 22.81
C LEU A 122 0.27 -32.99 24.16
N GLU A 123 1.60 -32.96 24.26
CA GLU A 123 2.28 -32.34 25.39
C GLU A 123 2.05 -30.81 25.41
N PRO A 124 1.99 -30.17 26.58
CA PRO A 124 1.74 -28.73 26.68
C PRO A 124 2.75 -27.85 25.91
N SER A 125 3.96 -28.34 25.67
CA SER A 125 5.00 -27.67 24.89
C SER A 125 4.83 -27.80 23.36
N GLU A 126 4.11 -28.82 22.87
CA GLU A 126 3.93 -29.08 21.44
C GLU A 126 2.82 -28.21 20.83
N SER A 127 1.73 -27.99 21.57
CA SER A 127 0.57 -27.22 21.10
C SER A 127 0.93 -25.80 20.62
N PRO A 128 1.73 -25.00 21.37
CA PRO A 128 2.29 -23.74 20.90
C PRO A 128 2.97 -23.80 19.53
N ILE A 129 3.75 -24.85 19.25
CA ILE A 129 4.56 -24.96 18.04
C ILE A 129 3.65 -25.16 16.82
N LEU A 130 2.60 -25.97 16.95
CA LEU A 130 1.63 -26.19 15.89
C LEU A 130 0.77 -24.96 15.62
N LEU A 131 0.33 -24.25 16.67
CA LEU A 131 -0.44 -23.02 16.53
C LEU A 131 0.39 -21.92 15.84
N ASP A 132 1.63 -21.71 16.29
CA ASP A 132 2.55 -20.76 15.67
C ASP A 132 2.77 -21.12 14.18
N ALA A 133 3.02 -22.40 13.90
CA ALA A 133 3.23 -22.88 12.54
C ALA A 133 2.00 -22.66 11.64
N ALA A 134 0.79 -22.92 12.14
CA ALA A 134 -0.44 -22.71 11.37
C ALA A 134 -0.62 -21.21 11.04
N VAL A 135 -0.44 -20.33 12.03
CA VAL A 135 -0.53 -18.87 11.83
C VAL A 135 0.51 -18.36 10.83
N VAL A 136 1.76 -18.80 10.98
CA VAL A 136 2.84 -18.45 10.03
C VAL A 136 2.47 -18.87 8.61
N ARG A 137 1.92 -20.07 8.42
CA ARG A 137 1.50 -20.54 7.08
C ARG A 137 0.39 -19.69 6.48
N PHE A 138 -0.60 -19.27 7.27
CA PHE A 138 -1.65 -18.37 6.76
C PHE A 138 -1.07 -17.03 6.27
N LEU A 139 -0.12 -16.46 7.03
CA LEU A 139 0.52 -15.19 6.69
C LEU A 139 1.48 -15.32 5.49
N GLU A 140 2.30 -16.38 5.44
CA GLU A 140 3.22 -16.66 4.33
C GLU A 140 2.48 -16.86 3.00
N HIS A 141 1.30 -17.48 3.04
CA HIS A 141 0.45 -17.68 1.87
C HIS A 141 -0.53 -16.52 1.63
N ASN A 142 -0.44 -15.42 2.40
CA ASN A 142 -1.31 -14.25 2.31
C ASN A 142 -2.82 -14.60 2.37
N ILE A 143 -3.18 -15.60 3.18
CA ILE A 143 -4.57 -16.03 3.36
C ILE A 143 -5.30 -15.12 4.35
N CYS A 144 -4.58 -14.58 5.32
CA CYS A 144 -5.06 -13.59 6.27
C CYS A 144 -4.07 -12.44 6.41
N PHE A 145 -4.52 -11.35 7.01
CA PHE A 145 -3.66 -10.26 7.46
C PHE A 145 -4.02 -9.91 8.90
N ARG A 146 -3.16 -9.08 9.51
CA ARG A 146 -3.32 -8.63 10.88
C ARG A 146 -3.89 -7.22 10.91
N GLU A 147 -4.78 -6.96 11.84
CA GLU A 147 -5.30 -5.62 12.09
C GLU A 147 -5.71 -5.48 13.55
N THR A 148 -5.29 -4.37 14.17
CA THR A 148 -5.60 -4.08 15.56
C THR A 148 -6.82 -3.18 15.68
N LEU A 149 -7.87 -3.68 16.34
CA LEU A 149 -9.08 -2.93 16.66
C LEU A 149 -9.14 -2.69 18.17
N GLY A 150 -8.87 -1.45 18.59
CA GLY A 150 -8.75 -1.12 20.00
C GLY A 150 -7.53 -1.80 20.63
N ASN A 151 -7.76 -2.73 21.56
CA ASN A 151 -6.71 -3.50 22.23
C ASN A 151 -6.52 -4.92 21.65
N ASP A 152 -7.37 -5.32 20.71
CA ASP A 152 -7.38 -6.67 20.16
C ASP A 152 -6.70 -6.69 18.80
N THR A 153 -5.62 -7.46 18.68
CA THR A 153 -5.02 -7.78 17.39
C THR A 153 -5.74 -8.98 16.78
N LEU A 154 -6.37 -8.78 15.63
CA LEU A 154 -7.12 -9.81 14.92
C LEU A 154 -6.32 -10.35 13.73
N LEU A 155 -6.48 -11.65 13.46
CA LEU A 155 -6.18 -12.26 12.16
C LEU A 155 -7.48 -12.23 11.34
N ILE A 156 -7.52 -11.44 10.28
CA ILE A 156 -8.69 -11.28 9.41
C ILE A 156 -8.49 -12.10 8.14
N PHE A 157 -9.45 -12.98 7.84
CA PHE A 157 -9.49 -13.82 6.64
C PHE A 157 -10.46 -13.20 5.63
N PRO A 158 -9.98 -12.49 4.59
CA PRO A 158 -10.86 -11.74 3.69
C PRO A 158 -11.95 -12.59 3.03
N GLY A 159 -11.60 -13.83 2.66
CA GLY A 159 -12.53 -14.78 2.05
C GLY A 159 -13.68 -15.24 2.95
N LEU A 160 -13.61 -14.98 4.27
CA LEU A 160 -14.62 -15.40 5.26
C LEU A 160 -15.51 -14.24 5.74
N ILE A 161 -15.29 -13.01 5.27
CA ILE A 161 -16.11 -11.86 5.65
C ILE A 161 -17.52 -12.06 5.06
N LYS A 162 -18.56 -12.03 5.92
CA LYS A 162 -19.97 -12.17 5.50
C LYS A 162 -20.74 -10.85 5.52
N GLN A 163 -20.17 -9.80 6.13
CA GLN A 163 -20.77 -8.47 6.14
C GLN A 163 -20.91 -7.92 4.72
N LYS A 164 -22.13 -7.53 4.35
CA LYS A 164 -22.40 -6.90 3.05
C LYS A 164 -22.10 -5.41 3.10
N ARG A 165 -21.73 -4.85 1.94
CA ARG A 165 -21.60 -3.40 1.78
C ARG A 165 -22.95 -2.72 2.09
N PRO A 166 -22.98 -1.64 2.89
CA PRO A 166 -24.18 -0.85 3.12
C PRO A 166 -24.75 -0.29 1.81
N LEU A 167 -26.09 -0.23 1.72
CA LEU A 167 -26.80 0.28 0.51
C LEU A 167 -26.62 1.79 0.29
N GLN A 168 -26.34 2.54 1.36
CA GLN A 168 -26.10 3.98 1.32
C GLN A 168 -24.62 4.23 1.52
N ASP A 169 -23.85 4.09 0.45
CA ASP A 169 -22.46 4.49 0.41
C ASP A 169 -22.38 5.66 -0.57
N GLY A 170 -22.11 6.87 -0.07
CA GLY A 170 -22.33 8.13 -0.78
C GLY A 170 -21.37 8.41 -1.96
N VAL A 171 -20.59 7.41 -2.38
CA VAL A 171 -19.57 7.53 -3.43
C VAL A 171 -19.99 6.69 -4.63
N GLU A 172 -20.26 7.37 -5.74
CA GLU A 172 -20.53 6.73 -7.03
C GLU A 172 -19.27 6.01 -7.54
N MET A 173 -19.42 4.72 -7.84
CA MET A 173 -18.35 3.84 -8.32
C MET A 173 -18.67 3.36 -9.72
N ILE A 174 -17.65 3.23 -10.55
CA ILE A 174 -17.75 2.72 -11.91
C ILE A 174 -16.95 1.42 -12.01
N ASP A 175 -17.59 0.38 -12.54
CA ASP A 175 -16.95 -0.89 -12.90
C ASP A 175 -15.99 -0.66 -14.07
N ASP A 176 -14.81 -1.25 -13.96
CA ASP A 176 -13.76 -1.17 -14.96
C ASP A 176 -13.42 -2.59 -15.47
N ILE A 177 -12.15 -2.87 -15.77
CA ILE A 177 -11.69 -4.14 -16.33
C ILE A 177 -12.09 -5.33 -15.45
N SER A 178 -12.54 -6.40 -16.13
CA SER A 178 -12.84 -7.70 -15.55
C SER A 178 -11.78 -8.73 -15.92
N TYR A 179 -11.45 -9.60 -14.97
CA TYR A 179 -10.45 -10.66 -15.11
C TYR A 179 -11.10 -11.99 -14.78
N ILE A 180 -10.93 -12.96 -15.67
CA ILE A 180 -11.32 -14.35 -15.42
C ILE A 180 -10.03 -15.15 -15.29
N ALA A 181 -9.80 -15.71 -14.11
CA ALA A 181 -8.65 -16.56 -13.82
C ALA A 181 -9.08 -18.03 -13.74
N ARG A 182 -8.30 -18.92 -14.33
CA ARG A 182 -8.55 -20.37 -14.38
C ARG A 182 -7.35 -21.17 -13.90
N GLY A 183 -7.60 -22.30 -13.24
CA GLY A 183 -6.58 -23.20 -12.70
C GLY A 183 -6.58 -23.20 -11.18
N ARG A 184 -5.42 -22.91 -10.57
CA ARG A 184 -5.24 -22.89 -9.11
C ARG A 184 -5.71 -21.56 -8.52
N VAL A 185 -7.02 -21.38 -8.50
CA VAL A 185 -7.67 -20.14 -8.10
C VAL A 185 -7.89 -20.00 -6.59
N GLU A 186 -7.54 -21.03 -5.82
CA GLU A 186 -7.71 -21.05 -4.38
C GLU A 186 -6.94 -19.90 -3.73
N ASN A 187 -7.60 -19.16 -2.83
CA ASN A 187 -7.04 -18.03 -2.09
C ASN A 187 -6.58 -16.82 -2.94
N ILE A 188 -6.79 -16.80 -4.27
CA ILE A 188 -6.38 -15.64 -5.09
C ILE A 188 -7.02 -14.35 -4.57
N TYR A 189 -8.33 -14.38 -4.29
CA TYR A 189 -9.03 -13.22 -3.72
C TYR A 189 -8.37 -12.75 -2.42
N SER A 190 -8.25 -13.63 -1.42
CA SER A 190 -7.65 -13.28 -0.12
C SER A 190 -6.23 -12.72 -0.28
N ALA A 191 -5.42 -13.35 -1.11
CA ALA A 191 -4.04 -12.95 -1.29
C ALA A 191 -3.91 -11.61 -2.03
N LEU A 192 -4.78 -11.29 -2.98
CA LEU A 192 -4.86 -9.96 -3.57
C LEU A 192 -5.28 -8.91 -2.54
N VAL A 193 -6.26 -9.22 -1.68
CA VAL A 193 -6.70 -8.30 -0.62
C VAL A 193 -5.56 -7.95 0.33
N VAL A 194 -4.79 -8.97 0.74
CA VAL A 194 -3.63 -8.84 1.64
C VAL A 194 -2.52 -8.03 0.98
N LEU A 195 -2.07 -8.43 -0.22
CA LEU A 195 -0.93 -7.81 -0.91
C LEU A 195 -1.19 -6.34 -1.25
N LEU A 196 -2.37 -6.03 -1.81
CA LEU A 196 -2.74 -4.64 -2.11
C LEU A 196 -2.88 -3.80 -0.83
N GLY A 197 -3.29 -4.42 0.29
CA GLY A 197 -3.39 -3.76 1.58
C GLY A 197 -2.04 -3.45 2.26
N PHE A 198 -0.95 -4.02 1.77
CA PHE A 198 0.41 -3.68 2.22
C PHE A 198 1.09 -2.62 1.36
N THR A 199 0.42 -2.14 0.31
CA THR A 199 0.94 -1.03 -0.52
C THR A 199 0.89 0.28 0.26
N ARG A 200 1.76 1.23 -0.12
CA ARG A 200 1.79 2.55 0.53
C ARG A 200 0.88 3.56 -0.16
N THR A 201 0.69 3.36 -1.46
CA THR A 201 -0.07 4.29 -2.29
C THR A 201 -1.57 4.07 -2.16
N PHE A 202 -1.99 2.84 -1.88
CA PHE A 202 -3.39 2.46 -1.76
C PHE A 202 -3.66 1.96 -0.35
N THR A 203 -4.11 2.87 0.52
CA THR A 203 -4.46 2.52 1.89
C THR A 203 -5.79 1.79 1.88
N ARG A 204 -5.82 0.61 2.50
CA ARG A 204 -7.05 -0.15 2.64
C ARG A 204 -8.00 0.54 3.61
N VAL A 205 -9.22 0.83 3.16
CA VAL A 205 -10.20 1.61 3.95
C VAL A 205 -11.43 0.80 4.35
N ASN A 206 -11.90 -0.11 3.51
CA ASN A 206 -13.07 -0.94 3.81
C ASN A 206 -12.94 -2.33 3.19
N GLN A 207 -13.59 -3.31 3.83
CA GLN A 207 -13.74 -4.67 3.32
C GLN A 207 -15.13 -5.20 3.64
N TRP A 208 -15.69 -5.90 2.67
CA TRP A 208 -16.98 -6.57 2.78
C TRP A 208 -16.89 -7.94 2.13
N GLN A 209 -17.99 -8.70 2.23
CA GLN A 209 -18.16 -9.96 1.54
C GLN A 209 -17.83 -9.78 0.05
N ARG A 210 -16.76 -10.45 -0.39
CA ARG A 210 -16.30 -10.46 -1.79
C ARG A 210 -15.93 -9.09 -2.37
N GLN A 211 -15.60 -8.12 -1.52
CA GLN A 211 -15.21 -6.78 -1.95
C GLN A 211 -14.13 -6.18 -1.05
N ALA A 212 -13.09 -5.61 -1.64
CA ALA A 212 -12.07 -4.85 -0.94
C ALA A 212 -11.90 -3.46 -1.56
N GLN A 213 -11.81 -2.44 -0.69
CA GLN A 213 -11.74 -1.04 -1.05
C GLN A 213 -10.48 -0.38 -0.48
N TYR A 214 -9.86 0.44 -1.31
CA TYR A 214 -8.64 1.19 -1.03
C TYR A 214 -8.81 2.65 -1.45
N GLU A 215 -7.95 3.50 -0.92
CA GLU A 215 -7.98 4.94 -1.16
C GLU A 215 -6.58 5.46 -1.51
N MET A 216 -6.53 6.33 -2.52
CA MET A 216 -5.32 7.03 -2.98
C MET A 216 -5.43 8.52 -2.65
N GLY A 217 -5.46 8.83 -1.35
CA GLY A 217 -5.80 10.16 -0.84
C GLY A 217 -7.31 10.44 -0.86
N GLU A 218 -7.73 11.47 -0.14
CA GLU A 218 -9.14 11.73 0.17
C GLU A 218 -10.07 11.73 -1.06
N GLY A 219 -11.06 10.83 -1.05
CA GLY A 219 -12.11 10.69 -2.07
C GLY A 219 -11.71 9.88 -3.33
N ASN A 220 -10.44 9.53 -3.48
CA ASN A 220 -9.91 8.77 -4.61
C ASN A 220 -9.99 7.27 -4.31
N ILE A 221 -11.17 6.70 -4.48
CA ILE A 221 -11.42 5.29 -4.14
C ILE A 221 -11.13 4.38 -5.32
N CYS A 222 -10.52 3.23 -5.00
CA CYS A 222 -10.32 2.11 -5.91
C CYS A 222 -10.59 0.80 -5.18
N GLY A 223 -10.79 -0.28 -5.92
CA GLY A 223 -10.99 -1.58 -5.31
C GLY A 223 -11.31 -2.66 -6.33
N PHE A 224 -11.62 -3.85 -5.82
CA PHE A 224 -12.03 -4.96 -6.65
C PHE A 224 -13.07 -5.84 -5.95
N ARG A 225 -13.83 -6.57 -6.76
CA ARG A 225 -14.87 -7.51 -6.32
C ARG A 225 -14.65 -8.89 -6.90
N LEU A 226 -15.01 -9.91 -6.12
CA LEU A 226 -15.15 -11.29 -6.57
C LEU A 226 -16.61 -11.54 -6.95
N ILE A 227 -16.88 -11.67 -8.26
CA ILE A 227 -18.23 -11.83 -8.81
C ILE A 227 -18.63 -13.30 -8.81
N GLU A 228 -17.83 -14.12 -9.48
CA GLU A 228 -18.03 -15.57 -9.59
C GLU A 228 -16.86 -16.29 -8.94
N ASP A 229 -17.19 -17.38 -8.24
CA ASP A 229 -16.24 -18.26 -7.56
C ASP A 229 -16.77 -19.69 -7.71
N VAL A 230 -16.27 -20.38 -8.72
CA VAL A 230 -16.61 -21.77 -9.04
C VAL A 230 -15.33 -22.60 -9.06
N GLU A 231 -15.47 -23.92 -9.02
CA GLU A 231 -14.32 -24.82 -8.96
C GLU A 231 -13.38 -24.60 -10.16
N GLY A 232 -12.17 -24.10 -9.88
CA GLY A 232 -11.13 -23.85 -10.88
C GLY A 232 -11.29 -22.58 -11.71
N GLU A 233 -12.30 -21.74 -11.48
CA GLU A 233 -12.49 -20.45 -12.18
C GLU A 233 -13.06 -19.37 -11.25
N ILE A 234 -12.45 -18.17 -11.27
CA ILE A 234 -12.96 -16.99 -10.58
C ILE A 234 -13.09 -15.79 -11.51
N GLU A 235 -14.05 -14.91 -11.23
CA GLU A 235 -14.19 -13.61 -11.89
C GLU A 235 -13.94 -12.46 -10.91
N LEU A 236 -12.96 -11.61 -11.23
CA LEU A 236 -12.60 -10.42 -10.48
C LEU A 236 -12.87 -9.16 -11.30
N VAL A 237 -13.42 -8.12 -10.69
CA VAL A 237 -13.75 -6.85 -11.36
C VAL A 237 -13.17 -5.67 -10.60
N LEU A 238 -12.37 -4.85 -11.26
CA LEU A 238 -11.88 -3.59 -10.70
C LEU A 238 -12.99 -2.53 -10.72
N TYR A 239 -12.95 -1.62 -9.76
CA TYR A 239 -13.84 -0.46 -9.74
C TYR A 239 -13.14 0.76 -9.16
N TYR A 240 -13.64 1.93 -9.53
CA TYR A 240 -13.05 3.22 -9.13
C TYR A 240 -14.14 4.24 -8.82
N SER A 241 -13.86 5.20 -7.94
CA SER A 241 -14.72 6.38 -7.82
C SER A 241 -14.62 7.24 -9.09
N VAL A 242 -15.66 8.02 -9.36
CA VAL A 242 -15.66 9.01 -10.46
C VAL A 242 -14.51 10.01 -10.31
N ALA A 243 -14.11 10.32 -9.07
CA ALA A 243 -13.01 11.25 -8.77
C ALA A 243 -11.61 10.67 -9.05
N MET A 244 -11.48 9.34 -9.13
CA MET A 244 -10.19 8.67 -9.28
C MET A 244 -9.49 9.07 -10.60
N PRO A 245 -8.28 9.68 -10.55
CA PRO A 245 -7.57 10.12 -11.73
C PRO A 245 -6.98 8.95 -12.54
N ASP A 246 -6.82 9.13 -13.86
CA ASP A 246 -6.35 8.08 -14.78
C ASP A 246 -5.01 7.46 -14.38
N TYR A 247 -4.07 8.26 -13.86
CA TYR A 247 -2.78 7.73 -13.41
C TYR A 247 -2.96 6.76 -12.23
N GLY A 248 -3.88 7.06 -11.31
CA GLY A 248 -4.17 6.21 -10.17
C GLY A 248 -4.85 4.91 -10.60
N ARG A 249 -5.77 4.99 -11.58
CA ARG A 249 -6.40 3.80 -12.18
C ARG A 249 -5.35 2.88 -12.78
N ARG A 250 -4.45 3.42 -13.61
CA ARG A 250 -3.33 2.67 -14.21
C ARG A 250 -2.41 2.04 -13.16
N LYS A 251 -2.06 2.78 -12.10
CA LYS A 251 -1.21 2.26 -11.02
C LYS A 251 -1.87 1.13 -10.23
N PHE A 252 -3.14 1.28 -9.87
CA PHE A 252 -3.90 0.24 -9.16
C PHE A 252 -4.08 -1.00 -10.03
N GLN A 253 -4.46 -0.81 -11.30
CA GLN A 253 -4.58 -1.89 -12.26
C GLN A 253 -3.24 -2.63 -12.43
N GLY A 254 -2.14 -1.90 -12.64
CA GLY A 254 -0.82 -2.47 -12.83
C GLY A 254 -0.35 -3.31 -11.63
N LEU A 255 -0.56 -2.83 -10.40
CA LEU A 255 -0.25 -3.63 -9.21
C LEU A 255 -1.15 -4.86 -9.06
N PHE A 256 -2.44 -4.70 -9.33
CA PHE A 256 -3.39 -5.82 -9.29
C PHE A 256 -2.98 -6.91 -10.29
N GLU A 257 -2.64 -6.52 -11.52
CA GLU A 257 -2.16 -7.41 -12.58
C GLU A 257 -0.82 -8.05 -12.22
N GLU A 258 0.15 -7.28 -11.70
CA GLU A 258 1.45 -7.79 -11.26
C GLU A 258 1.27 -8.92 -10.24
N PHE A 259 0.44 -8.70 -9.21
CA PHE A 259 0.16 -9.76 -8.25
C PHE A 259 -0.61 -10.93 -8.87
N LEU A 260 -1.64 -10.67 -9.67
CA LEU A 260 -2.43 -11.72 -10.27
C LEU A 260 -1.61 -12.62 -11.21
N TYR A 261 -0.73 -12.05 -12.04
CA TYR A 261 0.05 -12.77 -13.05
C TYR A 261 1.25 -13.55 -12.50
N GLN A 262 1.72 -13.24 -11.28
CA GLN A 262 2.74 -14.03 -10.60
C GLN A 262 2.24 -15.41 -10.12
N ARG A 263 0.96 -15.70 -10.28
CA ARG A 263 0.31 -16.94 -9.86
C ARG A 263 0.19 -17.92 -11.02
N ASP A 264 0.11 -19.20 -10.68
CA ASP A 264 -0.02 -20.32 -11.62
C ASP A 264 -1.48 -20.46 -12.11
N VAL A 265 -1.95 -19.45 -12.86
CA VAL A 265 -3.31 -19.38 -13.44
C VAL A 265 -3.30 -18.79 -14.86
N GLU A 266 -4.22 -19.25 -15.71
CA GLU A 266 -4.52 -18.59 -16.99
C GLU A 266 -5.47 -17.43 -16.73
N VAL A 267 -5.10 -16.22 -17.15
CA VAL A 267 -5.92 -15.02 -16.96
C VAL A 267 -6.38 -14.46 -18.30
N THR A 268 -7.68 -14.20 -18.39
CA THR A 268 -8.31 -13.55 -19.53
C THR A 268 -8.86 -12.18 -19.11
N ARG A 269 -8.51 -11.14 -19.87
CA ARG A 269 -8.88 -9.74 -19.59
C ARG A 269 -10.08 -9.31 -20.45
N PHE A 270 -11.01 -8.59 -19.83
CA PHE A 270 -12.20 -8.04 -20.48
C PHE A 270 -12.33 -6.55 -20.13
N PRO A 271 -11.95 -5.64 -21.05
CA PRO A 271 -12.02 -4.20 -20.79
C PRO A 271 -13.48 -3.69 -20.79
N PRO A 272 -13.77 -2.56 -20.13
CA PRO A 272 -15.07 -1.91 -20.24
C PRO A 272 -15.33 -1.48 -21.68
N VAL A 273 -16.55 -1.70 -22.17
CA VAL A 273 -16.97 -1.34 -23.52
C VAL A 273 -17.89 -0.13 -23.46
N LEU A 274 -17.52 0.92 -24.18
CA LEU A 274 -18.31 2.14 -24.35
C LEU A 274 -18.87 2.19 -25.76
N CYS A 275 -20.13 2.61 -25.91
CA CYS A 275 -20.67 2.91 -27.22
C CYS A 275 -20.13 4.25 -27.75
N HIS A 276 -20.34 4.55 -29.04
CA HIS A 276 -19.92 5.83 -29.63
C HIS A 276 -20.52 7.06 -28.94
N ASN A 277 -21.69 6.92 -28.29
CA ASN A 277 -22.33 7.98 -27.52
C ASN A 277 -21.86 8.04 -26.06
N GLY A 278 -20.88 7.21 -25.65
CA GLY A 278 -20.33 7.19 -24.29
C GLY A 278 -21.11 6.35 -23.27
N HIS A 279 -22.12 5.58 -23.70
CA HIS A 279 -22.88 4.70 -22.79
C HIS A 279 -22.04 3.45 -22.47
N LEU A 280 -21.83 3.18 -21.17
CA LEU A 280 -21.15 1.97 -20.69
C LEU A 280 -22.05 0.75 -20.91
N GLN A 281 -21.48 -0.32 -21.44
CA GLN A 281 -22.22 -1.55 -21.71
C GLN A 281 -22.20 -2.49 -20.50
N GLU A 282 -23.27 -3.26 -20.31
CA GLU A 282 -23.36 -4.22 -19.21
C GLU A 282 -22.23 -5.26 -19.30
N ARG A 283 -21.43 -5.34 -18.23
CA ARG A 283 -20.25 -6.22 -18.14
C ARG A 283 -20.58 -7.68 -18.47
N SER A 284 -21.62 -8.23 -17.84
CA SER A 284 -22.04 -9.63 -18.04
C SER A 284 -22.32 -9.94 -19.52
N THR A 285 -22.96 -9.00 -20.22
CA THR A 285 -23.25 -9.08 -21.64
C THR A 285 -21.97 -9.00 -22.49
N VAL A 286 -21.05 -8.08 -22.18
CA VAL A 286 -19.74 -7.98 -22.85
C VAL A 286 -18.94 -9.28 -22.70
N VAL A 287 -18.74 -9.76 -21.47
CA VAL A 287 -17.99 -10.98 -21.17
C VAL A 287 -18.59 -12.18 -21.89
N LYS A 288 -19.92 -12.33 -21.84
CA LYS A 288 -20.63 -13.40 -22.54
C LYS A 288 -20.39 -13.37 -24.06
N ARG A 289 -20.53 -12.20 -24.70
CA ARG A 289 -20.35 -12.05 -26.16
C ARG A 289 -18.92 -12.37 -26.59
N LEU A 290 -17.94 -11.88 -25.84
CA LEU A 290 -16.53 -12.16 -26.09
C LEU A 290 -16.21 -13.65 -25.95
N ARG A 291 -16.69 -14.31 -24.88
CA ARG A 291 -16.57 -15.77 -24.69
C ARG A 291 -17.21 -16.58 -25.84
N GLU A 292 -18.32 -16.10 -26.38
CA GLU A 292 -19.00 -16.72 -27.54
C GLU A 292 -18.31 -16.43 -28.88
N GLY A 293 -17.20 -15.67 -28.90
CA GLY A 293 -16.50 -15.28 -30.12
C GLY A 293 -17.32 -14.34 -31.02
N LYS A 294 -18.31 -13.62 -30.45
CA LYS A 294 -19.12 -12.66 -31.20
C LYS A 294 -18.39 -11.32 -31.27
N PRO A 295 -18.13 -10.78 -32.47
CA PRO A 295 -17.29 -9.59 -32.62
C PRO A 295 -18.03 -8.28 -32.33
N PHE A 296 -19.33 -8.31 -32.00
CA PHE A 296 -20.10 -7.09 -31.76
C PHE A 296 -21.26 -7.30 -30.77
N LEU A 297 -21.75 -6.19 -30.24
CA LEU A 297 -23.03 -6.09 -29.54
C LEU A 297 -23.80 -4.83 -29.96
N PHE A 298 -25.06 -4.71 -29.52
CA PHE A 298 -25.86 -3.50 -29.74
C PHE A 298 -26.01 -2.77 -28.41
N CYS A 299 -25.82 -1.45 -28.44
CA CYS A 299 -26.00 -0.61 -27.27
C CYS A 299 -27.45 -0.70 -26.76
N GLU A 300 -27.65 -1.03 -25.49
CA GLU A 300 -28.99 -1.14 -24.91
C GLU A 300 -29.74 0.21 -24.87
N GLU A 301 -29.00 1.31 -24.77
CA GLU A 301 -29.58 2.65 -24.74
C GLU A 301 -29.80 3.27 -26.12
N CYS A 302 -28.81 3.19 -27.02
CA CYS A 302 -28.89 3.89 -28.31
C CYS A 302 -29.13 2.97 -29.52
N GLY A 303 -29.16 1.65 -29.32
CA GLY A 303 -29.38 0.64 -30.36
C GLY A 303 -28.26 0.52 -31.40
N LYS A 304 -27.20 1.33 -31.33
CA LYS A 304 -26.09 1.30 -32.29
C LYS A 304 -25.22 0.06 -32.09
N ARG A 305 -24.70 -0.47 -33.19
CA ARG A 305 -23.71 -1.55 -33.19
C ARG A 305 -22.39 -1.06 -32.59
N ILE A 306 -21.79 -1.88 -31.74
CA ILE A 306 -20.50 -1.68 -31.10
C ILE A 306 -19.62 -2.87 -31.48
N GLU A 307 -18.48 -2.61 -32.12
CA GLU A 307 -17.46 -3.64 -32.31
C GLU A 307 -16.78 -3.92 -30.98
N LEU A 308 -16.60 -5.19 -30.65
CA LEU A 308 -15.96 -5.64 -29.43
C LEU A 308 -14.46 -5.81 -29.65
N PRO A 309 -13.64 -5.50 -28.63
CA PRO A 309 -12.20 -5.71 -28.70
C PRO A 309 -11.87 -7.21 -28.75
N ASP A 310 -10.69 -7.54 -29.24
CA ASP A 310 -10.20 -8.92 -29.15
C ASP A 310 -9.95 -9.31 -27.69
N ILE A 311 -10.09 -10.60 -27.39
CA ILE A 311 -9.78 -11.13 -26.07
C ILE A 311 -8.25 -11.12 -25.88
N GLU A 312 -7.79 -10.32 -24.93
CA GLU A 312 -6.40 -10.33 -24.49
C GLU A 312 -6.20 -11.48 -23.49
N LYS A 313 -5.50 -12.52 -23.94
CA LYS A 313 -5.02 -13.60 -23.06
C LYS A 313 -3.61 -13.28 -22.60
N GLN A 314 -3.40 -13.32 -21.28
CA GLN A 314 -2.11 -13.24 -20.59
C GLN A 314 -1.00 -12.61 -21.44
N SER A 315 -1.13 -11.32 -21.72
CA SER A 315 -0.03 -10.53 -22.25
C SER A 315 0.93 -10.34 -21.08
N THR A 316 2.18 -10.77 -21.22
CA THR A 316 3.27 -10.14 -20.46
C THR A 316 3.04 -8.65 -20.65
N VAL A 317 2.70 -7.94 -19.58
CA VAL A 317 2.41 -6.52 -19.68
C VAL A 317 3.61 -5.92 -20.41
N ASP A 318 3.41 -5.33 -21.59
CA ASP A 318 4.38 -4.45 -22.23
C ASP A 318 4.48 -3.16 -21.38
N THR A 319 4.62 -3.29 -20.06
CA THR A 319 4.98 -2.20 -19.19
C THR A 319 6.48 -2.06 -19.37
N PRO A 320 6.97 -0.95 -19.96
CA PRO A 320 8.37 -0.60 -19.80
C PRO A 320 8.64 -0.64 -18.30
N GLU A 321 9.62 -1.45 -17.87
CA GLU A 321 10.05 -1.68 -16.48
C GLU A 321 9.61 -0.55 -15.55
N ASP A 322 8.38 -0.65 -15.01
CA ASP A 322 7.84 0.44 -14.21
C ASP A 322 8.47 0.28 -12.83
N ASN A 323 9.57 1.00 -12.65
CA ASN A 323 10.34 1.06 -11.41
C ASN A 323 9.43 1.29 -10.19
N TRP A 324 8.28 1.96 -10.36
CA TRP A 324 7.32 2.16 -9.28
C TRP A 324 6.59 0.85 -8.90
N ILE A 325 6.10 0.07 -9.87
CA ILE A 325 5.43 -1.22 -9.61
C ILE A 325 6.41 -2.18 -8.94
N GLN A 326 7.62 -2.33 -9.51
CA GLN A 326 8.67 -3.20 -8.96
C GLN A 326 9.04 -2.81 -7.52
N ARG A 327 9.06 -1.50 -7.23
CA ARG A 327 9.34 -0.99 -5.89
C ARG A 327 8.22 -1.29 -4.90
N GLU A 328 6.96 -1.03 -5.25
CA GLU A 328 5.82 -1.35 -4.39
C GLU A 328 5.74 -2.85 -4.14
N GLU A 329 5.93 -3.67 -5.18
CA GLU A 329 5.96 -5.13 -5.06
C GLU A 329 7.05 -5.61 -4.09
N ALA A 330 8.27 -5.08 -4.20
CA ALA A 330 9.36 -5.42 -3.29
C ALA A 330 9.08 -4.98 -1.84
N LEU A 331 8.46 -3.82 -1.63
CA LEU A 331 8.01 -3.37 -0.31
C LEU A 331 6.94 -4.30 0.28
N VAL A 332 5.97 -4.72 -0.53
CA VAL A 332 4.91 -5.65 -0.14
C VAL A 332 5.49 -7.02 0.23
N ARG A 333 6.45 -7.54 -0.54
CA ARG A 333 7.14 -8.81 -0.21
C ARG A 333 7.88 -8.75 1.12
N LEU A 334 8.58 -7.65 1.40
CA LEU A 334 9.22 -7.42 2.70
C LEU A 334 8.17 -7.39 3.82
N ARG A 335 7.04 -6.69 3.59
CA ARG A 335 5.97 -6.61 4.59
C ARG A 335 5.35 -7.98 4.87
N SER A 336 5.01 -8.77 3.85
CA SER A 336 4.50 -10.13 4.03
C SER A 336 5.48 -11.01 4.83
N THR A 337 6.78 -10.91 4.56
CA THR A 337 7.81 -11.64 5.31
C THR A 337 7.88 -11.19 6.77
N TYR A 338 7.80 -9.88 7.01
CA TYR A 338 7.75 -9.30 8.36
C TYR A 338 6.54 -9.80 9.17
N GLU A 339 5.34 -9.81 8.57
CA GLU A 339 4.13 -10.27 9.24
C GLU A 339 4.26 -11.73 9.70
N ALA A 340 4.79 -12.61 8.85
CA ALA A 340 5.06 -14.00 9.23
C ALA A 340 6.11 -14.11 10.37
N HIS A 341 7.17 -13.29 10.32
CA HIS A 341 8.21 -13.28 11.36
C HIS A 341 7.69 -12.75 12.71
N LEU A 342 6.73 -11.83 12.68
CA LEU A 342 6.16 -11.21 13.87
C LEU A 342 5.42 -12.22 14.76
N THR A 343 4.80 -13.26 14.18
CA THR A 343 4.21 -14.38 14.94
C THR A 343 5.24 -15.04 15.86
N ARG A 344 6.49 -15.20 15.42
CA ARG A 344 7.55 -15.80 16.23
C ARG A 344 7.99 -14.89 17.38
N VAL A 345 7.99 -13.58 17.17
CA VAL A 345 8.28 -12.59 18.22
C VAL A 345 7.21 -12.67 19.32
N LYS A 346 5.94 -12.62 18.93
CA LYS A 346 4.80 -12.74 19.84
C LYS A 346 4.80 -14.08 20.57
N GLY A 347 5.02 -15.17 19.84
CA GLY A 347 5.09 -16.52 20.41
C GLY A 347 6.24 -16.70 21.39
N PHE A 348 7.40 -16.06 21.19
CA PHE A 348 8.57 -16.12 22.08
C PHE A 348 8.36 -15.36 23.40
N ARG A 349 7.49 -14.34 23.41
CA ARG A 349 7.18 -13.51 24.58
C ARG A 349 5.75 -13.68 25.08
N ARG A 350 5.10 -14.82 24.75
CA ARG A 350 3.69 -15.09 25.08
C ARG A 350 3.39 -15.11 26.59
N ASP A 351 4.41 -15.36 27.41
CA ASP A 351 4.36 -15.43 28.86
C ASP A 351 4.55 -14.08 29.55
N ARG A 352 4.86 -13.01 28.80
CA ARG A 352 5.13 -11.67 29.32
C ARG A 352 4.03 -10.69 28.94
N ALA A 353 3.91 -9.63 29.74
CA ALA A 353 3.06 -8.49 29.38
C ALA A 353 3.55 -7.84 28.08
N ALA A 354 2.60 -7.36 27.27
CA ALA A 354 2.90 -6.57 26.08
C ALA A 354 3.79 -5.36 26.43
N PRO A 355 4.83 -5.08 25.64
CA PRO A 355 5.60 -3.85 25.79
C PRO A 355 4.70 -2.63 25.68
N ARG A 356 5.07 -1.56 26.38
CA ARG A 356 4.33 -0.31 26.43
C ARG A 356 5.22 0.83 25.99
N CYS A 357 4.74 1.67 25.07
CA CYS A 357 5.48 2.83 24.62
C CYS A 357 4.58 4.02 24.29
N CYS A 358 5.12 5.23 24.23
CA CYS A 358 4.49 6.36 23.57
C CYS A 358 5.42 6.90 22.47
N ILE A 359 4.83 7.56 21.46
CA ILE A 359 5.58 8.23 20.40
C ILE A 359 5.49 9.74 20.64
N SER A 360 6.65 10.36 20.81
CA SER A 360 6.82 11.81 20.87
C SER A 360 7.24 12.32 19.49
N HIS A 361 6.43 13.18 18.91
CA HIS A 361 6.62 13.71 17.56
C HIS A 361 6.10 15.15 17.45
N VAL A 362 6.54 15.88 16.44
CA VAL A 362 5.99 17.21 16.10
C VAL A 362 4.80 17.08 15.13
N PRO A 363 3.94 18.11 14.96
CA PRO A 363 2.78 18.05 14.06
C PRO A 363 3.11 17.65 12.63
N GLU A 364 4.26 18.08 12.11
CA GLU A 364 4.77 17.78 10.77
C GLU A 364 5.02 16.28 10.57
N GLN A 365 5.16 15.51 11.65
CA GLN A 365 5.43 14.08 11.64
C GLN A 365 4.20 13.22 11.94
N ALA A 366 3.01 13.81 12.09
CA ALA A 366 1.81 13.11 12.56
C ALA A 366 1.46 11.89 11.71
N VAL A 367 1.46 12.02 10.38
CA VAL A 367 1.14 10.91 9.45
C VAL A 367 2.12 9.74 9.59
N TRP A 368 3.42 10.05 9.73
CA TRP A 368 4.44 9.01 9.93
C TRP A 368 4.29 8.33 11.30
N ALA A 369 4.02 9.10 12.35
CA ALA A 369 3.84 8.60 13.72
C ALA A 369 2.58 7.73 13.85
N GLU A 370 1.51 8.08 13.15
CA GLU A 370 0.27 7.29 13.09
C GLU A 370 0.49 5.95 12.40
N ARG A 371 1.20 5.94 11.26
CA ARG A 371 1.61 4.69 10.59
C ARG A 371 2.44 3.80 11.53
N LEU A 372 3.46 4.36 12.17
CA LEU A 372 4.28 3.61 13.13
C LEU A 372 3.44 3.11 14.32
N THR A 373 2.48 3.90 14.79
CA THR A 373 1.55 3.49 15.85
C THR A 373 0.75 2.26 15.46
N GLY A 374 0.18 2.23 14.25
CA GLY A 374 -0.52 1.05 13.72
C GLY A 374 0.37 -0.18 13.67
N ASP A 375 1.58 -0.03 13.13
CA ASP A 375 2.55 -1.12 12.99
C ASP A 375 3.02 -1.68 14.35
N LEU A 376 3.19 -0.83 15.36
CA LEU A 376 3.51 -1.25 16.72
C LEU A 376 2.32 -1.95 17.40
N ARG A 377 1.09 -1.46 17.18
CA ARG A 377 -0.13 -2.10 17.69
C ARG A 377 -0.31 -3.51 17.12
N ASP A 378 -0.12 -3.66 15.80
CA ASP A 378 -0.14 -4.96 15.13
C ASP A 378 0.96 -5.89 15.65
N ALA A 379 2.12 -5.33 15.99
CA ALA A 379 3.19 -6.04 16.67
C ALA A 379 2.82 -6.53 18.08
N GLY A 380 1.68 -6.12 18.64
CA GLY A 380 1.23 -6.45 20.00
C GLY A 380 1.81 -5.52 21.07
N ILE A 381 2.28 -4.34 20.67
CA ILE A 381 2.84 -3.32 21.55
C ILE A 381 1.75 -2.32 21.88
N HIS A 382 1.59 -2.03 23.17
CA HIS A 382 0.60 -1.06 23.63
C HIS A 382 1.13 0.37 23.48
N VAL A 383 0.63 1.07 22.48
CA VAL A 383 0.98 2.47 22.22
C VAL A 383 0.05 3.40 23.01
N ILE A 384 0.64 4.15 23.92
CA ILE A 384 -0.01 5.07 24.86
C ILE A 384 -0.18 6.44 24.19
N GLU A 385 -1.42 6.86 24.02
CA GLU A 385 -1.77 8.18 23.50
C GLU A 385 -1.87 9.22 24.62
N ASP A 386 -2.60 8.87 25.68
CA ASP A 386 -2.76 9.73 26.86
C ASP A 386 -1.50 9.75 27.74
N ARG A 387 -0.89 10.93 27.89
CA ARG A 387 0.35 11.12 28.65
C ARG A 387 0.19 10.95 30.15
N ASP A 388 -1.02 11.12 30.69
CA ASP A 388 -1.30 10.89 32.11
C ASP A 388 -1.26 9.40 32.48
N SER A 389 -1.47 8.53 31.48
CA SER A 389 -1.41 7.07 31.61
C SER A 389 0.01 6.50 31.48
N LEU A 390 1.04 7.34 31.28
CA LEU A 390 2.43 6.93 31.08
C LEU A 390 3.11 6.58 32.40
N ARG A 391 3.64 5.36 32.51
CA ARG A 391 4.40 4.88 33.67
C ARG A 391 5.88 5.22 33.55
N ASP A 392 6.63 5.07 34.64
CA ASP A 392 8.05 5.41 34.68
C ASP A 392 8.92 4.45 33.86
N GLU A 393 8.48 3.19 33.71
CA GLU A 393 9.10 2.12 32.93
C GLU A 393 8.68 2.07 31.45
N ASP A 394 7.58 2.74 31.08
CA ASP A 394 7.07 2.76 29.70
C ASP A 394 8.08 3.44 28.77
N ILE A 395 8.28 2.96 27.55
CA ILE A 395 9.31 3.48 26.64
C ILE A 395 8.82 4.73 25.89
N ILE A 396 9.62 5.79 25.81
CA ILE A 396 9.34 6.96 24.96
C ILE A 396 10.15 6.82 23.67
N LEU A 397 9.45 6.75 22.54
CA LEU A 397 10.01 6.76 21.20
C LEU A 397 10.02 8.21 20.69
N ILE A 398 11.19 8.77 20.44
CA ILE A 398 11.34 10.14 19.93
C ILE A 398 11.51 10.09 18.42
N ALA A 399 10.64 10.76 17.65
CA ALA A 399 10.82 10.97 16.23
C ALA A 399 11.91 12.03 15.98
N ASP A 400 13.16 11.62 16.08
CA ASP A 400 14.35 12.47 16.15
C ASP A 400 14.73 13.04 14.78
N THR A 401 14.15 14.19 14.45
CA THR A 401 14.47 15.01 13.27
C THR A 401 15.07 16.35 13.67
N ALA A 402 15.64 17.08 12.70
CA ALA A 402 16.12 18.43 12.94
C ALA A 402 14.99 19.34 13.46
N ASP A 403 13.78 19.18 12.92
CA ASP A 403 12.58 19.90 13.35
C ASP A 403 12.22 19.58 14.81
N TYR A 404 12.14 18.30 15.15
CA TYR A 404 11.88 17.88 16.53
C TYR A 404 12.89 18.48 17.50
N GLN A 405 14.18 18.44 17.17
CA GLN A 405 15.24 19.01 18.00
C GLN A 405 15.07 20.53 18.18
N ARG A 406 14.70 21.27 17.13
CA ARG A 406 14.40 22.70 17.22
C ARG A 406 13.21 22.96 18.16
N HIS A 407 12.11 22.23 18.00
CA HIS A 407 10.95 22.35 18.88
C HIS A 407 11.30 22.02 20.34
N PHE A 408 12.14 21.01 20.57
CA PHE A 408 12.53 20.55 21.91
C PHE A 408 13.46 21.56 22.62
N GLN A 409 14.36 22.19 21.86
CA GLN A 409 15.24 23.25 22.36
C GLN A 409 14.48 24.55 22.63
N ASN A 410 13.55 24.93 21.74
CA ASN A 410 12.74 26.14 21.87
C ASN A 410 11.60 26.02 22.90
N ASN A 411 11.36 24.80 23.40
CA ASN A 411 10.32 24.51 24.39
C ASN A 411 8.91 24.85 23.87
N ASP A 412 8.66 24.49 22.62
CA ASP A 412 7.42 24.82 21.93
C ASP A 412 6.22 24.10 22.54
N LYS A 413 5.06 24.77 22.49
CA LYS A 413 3.81 24.27 23.09
C LYS A 413 3.38 22.91 22.52
N ALA A 414 3.70 22.64 21.25
CA ALA A 414 3.29 21.43 20.55
C ALA A 414 3.81 20.14 21.22
N ILE A 415 5.00 20.18 21.83
CA ILE A 415 5.62 19.02 22.48
C ILE A 415 5.95 19.28 23.96
N ALA A 416 5.37 20.31 24.57
CA ALA A 416 5.74 20.73 25.93
C ALA A 416 5.50 19.64 26.99
N ALA A 417 4.40 18.88 26.86
CA ALA A 417 4.09 17.77 27.75
C ALA A 417 5.17 16.67 27.65
N ASP A 418 5.48 16.25 26.42
CA ASP A 418 6.46 15.20 26.15
C ASP A 418 7.87 15.66 26.57
N ALA A 419 8.24 16.90 26.27
CA ALA A 419 9.51 17.48 26.64
C ALA A 419 9.73 17.53 28.16
N ALA A 420 8.67 17.84 28.94
CA ALA A 420 8.75 17.83 30.39
C ALA A 420 9.03 16.42 30.95
N ILE A 421 8.33 15.41 30.43
CA ILE A 421 8.52 14.00 30.83
C ILE A 421 9.94 13.52 30.44
N ILE A 422 10.38 13.81 29.22
CA ILE A 422 11.70 13.44 28.71
C ILE A 422 12.81 14.06 29.58
N ARG A 423 12.74 15.37 29.85
CA ARG A 423 13.71 16.07 30.70
C ARG A 423 13.74 15.49 32.12
N LYS A 424 12.58 15.18 32.69
CA LYS A 424 12.46 14.54 34.02
C LYS A 424 13.17 13.18 34.04
N ARG A 425 12.93 12.33 33.04
CA ARG A 425 13.56 10.99 32.96
C ARG A 425 15.08 11.06 32.73
N LEU A 426 15.54 12.00 31.91
CA LEU A 426 16.97 12.25 31.71
C LEU A 426 17.64 12.70 33.01
N ALA A 427 17.01 13.60 33.78
CA ALA A 427 17.50 14.04 35.07
C ALA A 427 17.55 12.91 36.12
N GLN A 428 16.61 11.96 36.05
CA GLN A 428 16.58 10.76 36.90
C GLN A 428 17.53 9.64 36.44
N GLY A 429 18.29 9.84 35.36
CA GLY A 429 19.21 8.83 34.81
C GLY A 429 18.52 7.66 34.09
N LYS A 430 17.21 7.75 33.80
CA LYS A 430 16.42 6.71 33.12
C LYS A 430 16.58 6.75 31.60
N LYS A 431 17.81 6.82 31.10
CA LYS A 431 18.08 6.94 29.65
C LYS A 431 17.62 5.71 28.85
N SER A 432 17.56 4.53 29.47
CA SER A 432 17.12 3.29 28.83
C SER A 432 15.63 3.26 28.48
N THR A 433 14.81 4.16 29.04
CA THR A 433 13.37 4.26 28.70
C THR A 433 13.11 5.30 27.61
N ILE A 434 14.16 5.84 26.99
CA ILE A 434 14.08 6.81 25.90
C ILE A 434 14.82 6.23 24.69
N LEU A 435 14.13 6.05 23.58
CA LEU A 435 14.71 5.59 22.32
C LEU A 435 14.52 6.66 21.25
N HIS A 436 15.62 7.02 20.60
CA HIS A 436 15.62 7.96 19.50
C HIS A 436 15.42 7.21 18.18
N LEU A 437 14.37 7.57 17.45
CA LEU A 437 14.07 7.06 16.11
C LEU A 437 14.54 8.09 15.10
N VAL A 438 15.59 7.80 14.35
CA VAL A 438 16.16 8.76 13.40
C VAL A 438 15.28 8.76 12.14
N ALA A 439 14.62 9.88 11.84
CA ALA A 439 13.59 9.91 10.79
C ALA A 439 13.89 10.90 9.63
N ASP A 440 14.96 11.68 9.69
CA ASP A 440 15.24 12.74 8.70
C ASP A 440 16.07 12.30 7.49
N SER A 441 15.68 12.76 6.29
CA SER A 441 16.29 12.37 5.00
C SER A 441 17.40 13.29 4.51
N GLU A 442 17.86 14.25 5.32
CA GLU A 442 18.94 15.14 4.89
C GLU A 442 20.22 14.33 4.62
N GLN A 443 20.74 14.54 3.41
CA GLN A 443 21.79 13.76 2.77
C GLN A 443 22.98 13.49 3.70
N SER A 444 23.05 12.26 4.20
CA SER A 444 24.29 11.68 4.70
C SER A 444 24.77 10.65 3.69
N SER A 445 25.68 11.10 2.82
CA SER A 445 26.51 10.29 1.93
C SER A 445 27.57 9.48 2.71
N SER A 446 27.15 8.74 3.74
CA SER A 446 28.02 7.80 4.43
C SER A 446 27.37 6.42 4.46
N ALA A 447 27.78 5.61 3.48
CA ALA A 447 27.56 4.17 3.43
C ALA A 447 28.36 3.47 4.54
N SER A 448 27.90 3.56 5.79
CA SER A 448 28.10 2.45 6.73
C SER A 448 26.79 1.68 6.76
N ALA A 449 26.79 0.51 6.12
CA ALA A 449 25.65 -0.41 5.99
C ALA A 449 25.27 -1.13 7.30
N ASP A 450 25.46 -0.47 8.45
CA ASP A 450 25.04 -1.00 9.74
C ASP A 450 23.60 -0.59 10.00
N ILE A 451 22.68 -1.54 9.83
CA ILE A 451 21.28 -1.41 10.20
C ILE A 451 21.19 -1.11 11.70
N ARG A 452 20.76 0.10 12.05
CA ARG A 452 20.48 0.46 13.45
C ARG A 452 18.98 0.30 13.73
N PRO A 453 18.60 -0.42 14.79
CA PRO A 453 17.21 -0.44 15.25
C PRO A 453 16.71 1.00 15.45
N GLY A 454 15.60 1.34 14.80
CA GLY A 454 15.02 2.70 14.86
C GLY A 454 15.56 3.71 13.83
N ASP A 455 16.33 3.29 12.82
CA ASP A 455 16.71 4.16 11.70
C ASP A 455 15.66 4.12 10.58
N PHE A 456 14.87 5.19 10.46
CA PHE A 456 13.79 5.33 9.48
C PHE A 456 14.07 6.38 8.40
N ARG A 457 15.32 6.84 8.26
CA ARG A 457 15.70 7.85 7.26
C ARG A 457 15.51 7.40 5.82
N ASN A 458 15.64 6.10 5.58
CA ASN A 458 15.40 5.48 4.28
C ASN A 458 14.09 4.69 4.34
N ASP A 459 13.05 5.20 3.68
CA ASP A 459 11.72 4.58 3.66
C ASP A 459 11.71 3.21 2.95
N SER A 460 12.68 2.90 2.07
CA SER A 460 12.84 1.53 1.53
C SER A 460 13.28 0.52 2.60
N HIS A 461 13.91 1.02 3.67
CA HIS A 461 14.45 0.23 4.77
C HIS A 461 13.51 0.19 5.99
N TYR A 462 12.30 0.75 5.86
CA TYR A 462 11.32 0.86 6.94
C TYR A 462 11.03 -0.49 7.62
N VAL A 463 10.78 -1.55 6.84
CA VAL A 463 10.36 -2.86 7.38
C VAL A 463 11.47 -3.55 8.18
N PRO A 464 12.72 -3.67 7.67
CA PRO A 464 13.84 -4.14 8.49
C PRO A 464 14.07 -3.32 9.77
N SER A 465 13.99 -1.99 9.69
CA SER A 465 14.14 -1.10 10.85
C SER A 465 13.02 -1.27 11.88
N LEU A 466 11.77 -1.43 11.41
CA LEU A 466 10.61 -1.73 12.25
C LEU A 466 10.80 -3.06 12.99
N PHE A 467 11.26 -4.11 12.29
CA PHE A 467 11.51 -5.40 12.93
C PHE A 467 12.57 -5.29 14.04
N GLY A 468 13.67 -4.56 13.80
CA GLY A 468 14.66 -4.28 14.84
C GLY A 468 14.08 -3.50 16.02
N LEU A 469 13.26 -2.48 15.77
CA LEU A 469 12.58 -1.73 16.82
C LEU A 469 11.67 -2.65 17.65
N VAL A 470 10.87 -3.50 17.01
CA VAL A 470 9.99 -4.46 17.68
C VAL A 470 10.80 -5.41 18.56
N LEU A 471 11.91 -5.99 18.08
CA LEU A 471 12.77 -6.84 18.91
C LEU A 471 13.30 -6.10 20.14
N THR A 472 13.66 -4.82 19.96
CA THR A 472 14.15 -3.97 21.06
C THR A 472 13.07 -3.73 22.11
N LEU A 473 11.84 -3.44 21.68
CA LEU A 473 10.70 -3.21 22.56
C LEU A 473 10.29 -4.49 23.31
N TYR A 474 10.42 -5.66 22.68
CA TYR A 474 10.25 -6.96 23.34
C TYR A 474 11.46 -7.41 24.19
N ALA A 475 12.48 -6.55 24.32
CA ALA A 475 13.74 -6.83 25.01
C ALA A 475 14.42 -8.12 24.51
N ILE A 476 14.36 -8.38 23.21
CA ILE A 476 15.00 -9.52 22.55
C ILE A 476 16.34 -9.05 21.99
N PRO A 477 17.46 -9.69 22.36
CA PRO A 477 18.77 -9.34 21.81
C PRO A 477 18.80 -9.53 20.29
N HIS A 478 19.38 -8.57 19.57
CA HIS A 478 19.49 -8.61 18.10
C HIS A 478 20.34 -9.78 17.59
N ASN A 479 21.28 -10.26 18.41
CA ASN A 479 22.10 -11.44 18.14
C ASN A 479 21.48 -12.76 18.62
N HIS A 480 20.22 -12.76 19.07
CA HIS A 480 19.56 -13.99 19.51
C HIS A 480 19.44 -14.99 18.35
N PRO A 481 19.84 -16.26 18.55
CA PRO A 481 19.95 -17.25 17.46
C PRO A 481 18.62 -17.51 16.73
N ALA A 482 17.48 -17.36 17.41
CA ALA A 482 16.16 -17.49 16.80
C ALA A 482 15.80 -16.36 15.81
N PHE A 483 16.30 -15.15 16.05
CA PHE A 483 15.85 -13.92 15.37
C PHE A 483 16.90 -13.33 14.43
N LEU A 484 18.19 -13.61 14.64
CA LEU A 484 19.25 -13.21 13.74
C LEU A 484 19.04 -13.71 12.30
N PRO A 485 18.62 -14.97 12.04
CA PRO A 485 18.30 -15.42 10.69
C PRO A 485 17.13 -14.66 10.06
N LEU A 486 16.14 -14.25 10.86
CA LEU A 486 14.97 -13.52 10.40
C LEU A 486 15.34 -12.09 9.98
N GLN A 487 16.15 -11.40 10.80
CA GLN A 487 16.72 -10.09 10.44
C GLN A 487 17.55 -10.18 9.15
N LYS A 488 18.41 -11.19 9.03
CA LYS A 488 19.22 -11.41 7.82
C LYS A 488 18.36 -11.68 6.60
N THR A 489 17.24 -12.37 6.75
CA THR A 489 16.30 -12.65 5.65
C THR A 489 15.67 -11.36 5.14
N LEU A 490 15.15 -10.52 6.02
CA LEU A 490 14.60 -9.21 5.66
C LEU A 490 15.64 -8.30 5.01
N HIS A 491 16.85 -8.26 5.57
CA HIS A 491 17.93 -7.45 5.01
C HIS A 491 18.34 -7.93 3.62
N ARG A 492 18.58 -9.25 3.45
CA ARG A 492 18.93 -9.82 2.14
C ARG A 492 17.85 -9.57 1.09
N GLN A 493 16.57 -9.73 1.44
CA GLN A 493 15.47 -9.41 0.52
C GLN A 493 15.51 -7.94 0.08
N TRP A 494 15.75 -7.01 1.00
CA TRP A 494 15.92 -5.59 0.69
C TRP A 494 17.15 -5.34 -0.20
N GLU A 495 18.31 -5.93 0.11
CA GLU A 495 19.53 -5.84 -0.70
C GLU A 495 19.30 -6.37 -2.13
N GLU A 496 18.61 -7.50 -2.27
CA GLU A 496 18.38 -8.14 -3.57
C GLU A 496 17.39 -7.38 -4.45
N THR A 497 16.51 -6.57 -3.85
CA THR A 497 15.40 -5.86 -4.52
C THR A 497 15.54 -4.33 -4.44
N LEU A 498 15.03 -3.71 -3.36
CA LEU A 498 14.89 -2.26 -3.20
C LEU A 498 16.21 -1.49 -3.23
N SER A 499 17.32 -2.10 -2.78
CA SER A 499 18.62 -1.43 -2.78
C SER A 499 19.15 -1.13 -4.18
N LYS A 500 18.69 -1.89 -5.18
CA LYS A 500 19.11 -1.78 -6.58
C LYS A 500 18.20 -0.85 -7.39
N LEU A 501 17.00 -0.59 -6.88
CA LEU A 501 16.04 0.29 -7.53
C LEU A 501 16.39 1.76 -7.24
N PRO A 502 16.14 2.69 -8.18
CA PRO A 502 16.31 4.10 -7.91
C PRO A 502 15.48 4.50 -6.68
N PRO A 503 15.95 5.47 -5.86
CA PRO A 503 15.17 5.97 -4.75
C PRO A 503 13.80 6.40 -5.26
N ALA A 504 12.74 6.14 -4.47
CA ALA A 504 11.40 6.60 -4.80
C ALA A 504 11.49 8.09 -5.16
N GLU A 505 10.98 8.45 -6.34
CA GLU A 505 10.74 9.85 -6.64
C GLU A 505 9.91 10.41 -5.48
N LYS A 506 10.48 11.36 -4.73
CA LYS A 506 9.69 12.13 -3.77
C LYS A 506 8.47 12.65 -4.56
N PRO A 507 7.25 12.62 -3.99
CA PRO A 507 6.08 13.24 -4.65
C PRO A 507 6.52 14.61 -5.12
N ASP A 508 6.51 14.84 -6.44
CA ASP A 508 7.29 15.89 -7.07
C ASP A 508 6.98 17.23 -6.36
N THR A 509 7.88 17.65 -5.48
CA THR A 509 7.78 18.91 -4.75
C THR A 509 8.13 20.07 -5.66
N LYS A 510 8.45 19.78 -6.94
CA LYS A 510 8.53 20.82 -7.95
C LYS A 510 7.20 21.56 -7.99
N PRO A 511 7.26 22.90 -7.96
CA PRO A 511 6.07 23.71 -8.14
C PRO A 511 5.49 23.43 -9.53
N LEU A 512 4.17 23.24 -9.61
CA LEU A 512 3.50 23.05 -10.90
C LEU A 512 3.63 24.32 -11.73
N LYS A 513 4.13 24.18 -12.95
CA LYS A 513 4.34 25.31 -13.84
C LYS A 513 2.99 25.80 -14.37
N ILE A 514 2.67 27.07 -14.12
CA ILE A 514 1.50 27.74 -14.68
C ILE A 514 1.93 28.63 -15.82
N PHE A 515 1.31 28.46 -16.98
CA PHE A 515 1.41 29.38 -18.11
C PHE A 515 0.20 30.32 -18.13
N ILE A 516 0.42 31.63 -18.20
CA ILE A 516 -0.66 32.62 -18.32
C ILE A 516 -0.62 33.19 -19.74
N SER A 517 -1.60 32.82 -20.57
CA SER A 517 -1.79 33.39 -21.91
C SER A 517 -2.74 34.59 -21.81
N TYR A 518 -2.30 35.74 -22.31
CA TYR A 518 -3.05 37.00 -22.27
C TYR A 518 -2.67 37.89 -23.45
N SER A 519 -3.53 38.87 -23.76
CA SER A 519 -3.18 39.95 -24.69
C SER A 519 -2.39 41.01 -23.95
N HIS A 520 -1.33 41.57 -24.56
CA HIS A 520 -0.57 42.69 -23.97
C HIS A 520 -1.45 43.89 -23.56
N LYS A 521 -2.63 44.07 -24.18
CA LYS A 521 -3.59 45.12 -23.82
C LYS A 521 -4.33 44.87 -22.49
N ASP A 522 -4.22 43.66 -21.96
CA ASP A 522 -4.87 43.21 -20.74
C ASP A 522 -3.85 42.90 -19.62
N GLU A 523 -2.62 43.42 -19.72
CA GLU A 523 -1.53 43.18 -18.77
C GLU A 523 -1.92 43.51 -17.32
N GLY A 524 -2.74 44.55 -17.09
CA GLY A 524 -3.23 44.90 -15.76
C GLY A 524 -3.99 43.76 -15.07
N PHE A 525 -4.87 43.06 -15.79
CA PHE A 525 -5.60 41.91 -15.22
C PHE A 525 -4.68 40.72 -14.95
N LYS A 526 -3.64 40.53 -15.78
CA LYS A 526 -2.62 39.51 -15.55
C LYS A 526 -1.80 39.80 -14.30
N ASP A 527 -1.48 41.07 -14.04
CA ASP A 527 -0.75 41.48 -12.82
C ASP A 527 -1.61 41.33 -11.56
N GLU A 528 -2.89 41.67 -11.61
CA GLU A 528 -3.83 41.43 -10.51
C GLU A 528 -3.92 39.93 -10.15
N LEU A 529 -4.05 39.07 -11.16
CA LEU A 529 -4.08 37.61 -10.95
C LEU A 529 -2.72 37.09 -10.42
N ALA A 530 -1.61 37.60 -10.95
CA ALA A 530 -0.27 37.21 -10.51
C ALA A 530 -0.07 37.46 -9.01
N LEU A 531 -0.51 38.62 -8.50
CA LEU A 531 -0.44 38.95 -7.07
C LEU A 531 -1.22 37.95 -6.21
N MET A 532 -2.38 37.50 -6.69
CA MET A 532 -3.21 36.52 -5.97
C MET A 532 -2.59 35.11 -5.96
N LEU A 533 -1.78 34.78 -6.97
CA LEU A 533 -1.04 33.53 -7.07
C LEU A 533 0.26 33.51 -6.25
N GLU A 534 0.81 34.66 -5.85
CA GLU A 534 2.07 34.75 -5.09
C GLU A 534 2.06 33.95 -3.79
N SER A 535 0.91 33.90 -3.10
CA SER A 535 0.76 33.10 -1.87
C SER A 535 1.00 31.61 -2.10
N MET A 536 0.46 31.06 -3.20
CA MET A 536 0.64 29.66 -3.58
C MET A 536 2.06 29.40 -4.11
N GLN A 537 2.63 30.38 -4.81
CA GLN A 537 4.01 30.31 -5.29
C GLN A 537 5.02 30.30 -4.14
N ARG A 538 4.82 31.12 -3.09
CA ARG A 538 5.62 31.11 -1.85
C ARG A 538 5.51 29.78 -1.09
N ARG A 539 4.36 29.12 -1.16
CA ARG A 539 4.12 27.77 -0.60
C ARG A 539 4.69 26.64 -1.47
N GLY A 540 5.34 26.96 -2.59
CA GLY A 540 5.94 25.97 -3.49
C GLY A 540 4.92 25.06 -4.18
N ILE A 541 3.68 25.50 -4.31
CA ILE A 541 2.59 24.74 -4.96
C ILE A 541 2.68 24.92 -6.48
N ILE A 542 2.95 26.15 -6.92
CA ILE A 542 2.96 26.55 -8.33
C ILE A 542 4.18 27.42 -8.64
N ASP A 543 4.58 27.45 -9.90
CA ASP A 543 5.55 28.38 -10.48
C ASP A 543 4.86 29.07 -11.66
N ALA A 544 4.35 30.28 -11.42
CA ALA A 544 3.64 31.02 -12.45
C ALA A 544 4.65 31.73 -13.37
N TRP A 545 4.75 31.24 -14.61
CA TRP A 545 5.53 31.88 -15.65
C TRP A 545 4.82 33.16 -16.13
N GLN A 546 5.58 34.25 -16.23
CA GLN A 546 5.11 35.56 -16.67
C GLN A 546 6.10 36.15 -17.65
N ASP A 547 5.60 36.77 -18.72
CA ASP A 547 6.36 37.29 -19.88
C ASP A 547 7.39 38.38 -19.52
N ARG A 548 7.27 39.02 -18.34
CA ARG A 548 8.25 40.00 -17.83
C ARG A 548 9.66 39.44 -17.55
N ARG A 549 9.89 38.13 -17.76
CA ARG A 549 11.22 37.50 -17.68
C ARG A 549 12.00 37.51 -19.01
N ILE A 550 11.44 38.05 -20.08
CA ILE A 550 12.12 38.18 -21.38
C ILE A 550 12.77 39.56 -21.44
N GLU A 551 14.11 39.63 -21.39
CA GLU A 551 14.82 40.90 -21.53
C GLU A 551 14.69 41.42 -22.98
N ALA A 552 14.71 42.74 -23.16
CA ALA A 552 14.67 43.35 -24.47
C ALA A 552 15.92 42.93 -25.28
N GLY A 553 15.76 41.93 -26.16
CA GLY A 553 16.86 41.33 -26.92
C GLY A 553 16.79 39.79 -27.05
N ASP A 554 16.00 39.12 -26.22
CA ASP A 554 15.83 37.66 -26.24
C ASP A 554 14.86 37.18 -27.35
N GLU A 555 15.03 35.94 -27.81
CA GLU A 555 14.09 35.28 -28.72
C GLU A 555 12.76 34.93 -28.00
N TRP A 556 11.91 35.95 -27.83
CA TRP A 556 10.64 35.88 -27.09
C TRP A 556 9.76 34.68 -27.49
N TYR A 557 9.77 34.31 -28.78
CA TYR A 557 9.03 33.18 -29.33
C TYR A 557 9.48 31.84 -28.75
N GLN A 558 10.79 31.60 -28.57
CA GLN A 558 11.32 30.35 -28.03
C GLN A 558 11.00 30.20 -26.53
N ALA A 559 11.04 31.31 -25.79
CA ALA A 559 10.72 31.32 -24.35
C ALA A 559 9.23 30.99 -24.12
N ILE A 560 8.32 31.55 -24.92
CA ILE A 560 6.89 31.22 -24.85
C ILE A 560 6.64 29.76 -25.22
N GLN A 561 7.29 29.25 -26.28
CA GLN A 561 7.18 27.82 -26.62
C GLN A 561 7.68 26.91 -25.51
N THR A 562 8.79 27.25 -24.87
CA THR A 562 9.33 26.49 -23.75
C THR A 562 8.36 26.50 -22.56
N ALA A 563 7.83 27.67 -22.19
CA ALA A 563 6.85 27.79 -21.11
C ALA A 563 5.54 27.02 -21.42
N MET A 564 5.08 27.07 -22.67
CA MET A 564 3.92 26.31 -23.15
C MET A 564 4.17 24.80 -23.18
N ASN A 565 5.39 24.34 -23.45
CA ASN A 565 5.77 22.92 -23.42
C ASN A 565 5.94 22.39 -21.99
N ASP A 566 6.36 23.26 -21.08
CA ASP A 566 6.71 22.88 -19.72
C ASP A 566 5.56 23.02 -18.72
N CYS A 567 4.47 23.73 -19.06
CA CYS A 567 3.40 24.00 -18.11
C CYS A 567 2.53 22.79 -17.79
N ASN A 568 2.04 22.72 -16.55
CA ASN A 568 1.05 21.74 -16.08
C ASN A 568 -0.38 22.30 -16.09
N ILE A 569 -0.51 23.62 -15.96
CA ILE A 569 -1.77 24.37 -16.03
C ILE A 569 -1.57 25.57 -16.95
N ALA A 570 -2.54 25.81 -17.85
CA ALA A 570 -2.59 27.00 -18.68
C ALA A 570 -3.84 27.83 -18.34
N LEU A 571 -3.64 29.10 -17.96
CA LEU A 571 -4.68 30.08 -17.68
C LEU A 571 -4.84 30.99 -18.89
N LEU A 572 -6.04 31.07 -19.45
CA LEU A 572 -6.34 31.90 -20.62
C LEU A 572 -7.12 33.14 -20.18
N LEU A 573 -6.52 34.34 -20.25
CA LEU A 573 -7.22 35.58 -19.92
C LEU A 573 -8.01 36.07 -21.14
N VAL A 574 -9.28 35.70 -21.20
CA VAL A 574 -10.13 35.87 -22.38
C VAL A 574 -10.75 37.26 -22.42
N SER A 575 -10.44 37.98 -23.50
CA SER A 575 -10.99 39.29 -23.87
C SER A 575 -11.23 39.35 -25.38
N LYS A 576 -11.85 40.44 -25.86
CA LYS A 576 -11.97 40.69 -27.32
C LYS A 576 -10.59 40.75 -28.01
N ASP A 577 -9.57 41.24 -27.32
CA ASP A 577 -8.22 41.41 -27.85
C ASP A 577 -7.45 40.07 -27.83
N PHE A 578 -7.69 39.23 -26.81
CA PHE A 578 -7.22 37.84 -26.78
C PHE A 578 -7.75 37.04 -27.99
N LEU A 579 -9.06 37.11 -28.23
CA LEU A 579 -9.71 36.41 -29.36
C LEU A 579 -9.26 36.92 -30.74
N ALA A 580 -8.91 38.20 -30.83
CA ALA A 580 -8.43 38.82 -32.06
C ALA A 580 -6.96 38.50 -32.39
N SER A 581 -6.19 37.99 -31.42
CA SER A 581 -4.76 37.70 -31.60
C SER A 581 -4.53 36.49 -32.51
N SER A 582 -3.83 36.72 -33.62
CA SER A 582 -3.48 35.67 -34.58
C SER A 582 -2.52 34.63 -34.01
N PHE A 583 -1.61 35.03 -33.12
CA PHE A 583 -0.66 34.15 -32.45
C PHE A 583 -1.35 33.18 -31.49
N ILE A 584 -2.18 33.70 -30.58
CA ILE A 584 -2.97 32.90 -29.61
C ILE A 584 -3.83 31.86 -30.36
N ARG A 585 -4.51 32.28 -31.42
CA ARG A 585 -5.45 31.43 -32.16
C ARG A 585 -4.75 30.34 -32.98
N ASN A 586 -3.66 30.69 -33.66
CA ASN A 586 -3.03 29.80 -34.64
C ASN A 586 -1.92 28.94 -34.04
N GLU A 587 -1.29 29.37 -32.93
CA GLU A 587 -0.15 28.69 -32.32
C GLU A 587 -0.48 28.17 -30.92
N GLU A 588 -0.86 29.04 -29.98
CA GLU A 588 -0.97 28.67 -28.56
C GLU A 588 -2.16 27.73 -28.28
N ILE A 589 -3.37 28.08 -28.74
CA ILE A 589 -4.56 27.28 -28.45
C ILE A 589 -4.46 25.86 -29.02
N PRO A 590 -4.09 25.64 -30.30
CA PRO A 590 -3.94 24.30 -30.85
C PRO A 590 -2.92 23.45 -30.07
N HIS A 591 -1.79 24.05 -29.70
CA HIS A 591 -0.73 23.37 -28.96
C HIS A 591 -1.19 22.95 -27.54
N LEU A 592 -1.79 23.88 -26.79
CA LEU A 592 -2.28 23.63 -25.43
C LEU A 592 -3.41 22.58 -25.41
N LEU A 593 -4.27 22.54 -26.44
CA LEU A 593 -5.29 21.51 -26.59
C LEU A 593 -4.70 20.13 -26.88
N GLN A 594 -3.67 20.05 -27.72
CA GLN A 594 -2.98 18.80 -28.00
C GLN A 594 -2.34 18.24 -26.72
N ARG A 595 -1.63 19.09 -25.96
CA ARG A 595 -1.04 18.71 -24.67
C ARG A 595 -2.10 18.29 -23.66
N ARG A 596 -3.23 18.99 -23.57
CA ARG A 596 -4.35 18.55 -22.72
C ARG A 596 -4.83 17.13 -23.07
N LYS A 597 -4.98 16.82 -24.36
CA LYS A 597 -5.49 15.51 -24.81
C LYS A 597 -4.47 14.38 -24.59
N LYS A 598 -3.17 14.68 -24.72
CA LYS A 598 -2.09 13.68 -24.63
C LYS A 598 -1.51 13.50 -23.23
N GLU A 599 -1.39 14.60 -22.49
CA GLU A 599 -0.63 14.69 -21.23
C GLU A 599 -1.52 15.04 -20.02
N GLY A 600 -2.82 15.30 -20.22
CA GLY A 600 -3.76 15.58 -19.14
C GLY A 600 -3.63 16.99 -18.50
N MET A 601 -2.87 17.89 -19.14
CA MET A 601 -2.71 19.29 -18.72
C MET A 601 -4.07 20.00 -18.54
N ARG A 602 -4.19 20.86 -17.52
CA ARG A 602 -5.42 21.65 -17.29
C ARG A 602 -5.40 22.96 -18.07
N LEU A 603 -6.49 23.27 -18.76
CA LEU A 603 -6.69 24.52 -19.50
C LEU A 603 -7.90 25.24 -18.93
N ILE A 604 -7.69 26.44 -18.37
CA ILE A 604 -8.71 27.18 -17.60
C ILE A 604 -8.93 28.56 -18.24
N PRO A 605 -10.09 28.79 -18.88
CA PRO A 605 -10.46 30.12 -19.35
C PRO A 605 -10.90 31.02 -18.20
N ILE A 606 -10.36 32.24 -18.15
CA ILE A 606 -10.73 33.29 -17.21
C ILE A 606 -11.24 34.48 -18.04
N ILE A 607 -12.54 34.74 -17.98
CA ILE A 607 -13.18 35.83 -18.72
C ILE A 607 -12.87 37.14 -18.01
N ILE A 608 -11.97 37.94 -18.56
CA ILE A 608 -11.58 39.22 -17.96
C ILE A 608 -12.41 40.39 -18.51
N ARG A 609 -12.92 40.29 -19.75
CA ARG A 609 -13.79 41.29 -20.38
C ARG A 609 -14.98 40.65 -21.11
N PRO A 610 -16.14 41.32 -21.20
CA PRO A 610 -17.24 40.86 -22.03
C PRO A 610 -16.80 40.68 -23.49
N CYS A 611 -16.97 39.47 -24.03
CA CYS A 611 -16.59 39.11 -25.39
C CYS A 611 -17.37 37.88 -25.87
N LEU A 612 -17.27 37.56 -27.16
CA LEU A 612 -17.98 36.45 -27.81
C LEU A 612 -17.34 35.07 -27.55
N TRP A 613 -16.71 34.86 -26.39
CA TRP A 613 -16.00 33.62 -26.07
C TRP A 613 -16.90 32.37 -26.10
N SER A 614 -18.21 32.53 -25.83
CA SER A 614 -19.20 31.46 -25.89
C SER A 614 -19.49 30.98 -27.31
N SER A 615 -19.11 31.78 -28.32
CA SER A 615 -19.21 31.42 -29.75
C SER A 615 -17.95 30.75 -30.26
N GLU A 616 -16.86 30.74 -29.48
CA GLU A 616 -15.61 30.06 -29.84
C GLU A 616 -15.71 28.56 -29.50
N PRO A 617 -15.66 27.65 -30.49
CA PRO A 617 -15.91 26.22 -30.29
C PRO A 617 -15.02 25.58 -29.24
N VAL A 618 -13.76 26.02 -29.17
CA VAL A 618 -12.77 25.52 -28.22
C VAL A 618 -13.09 25.94 -26.80
N LEU A 619 -13.40 27.23 -26.58
CA LEU A 619 -13.61 27.79 -25.24
C LEU A 619 -14.98 27.40 -24.69
N LYS A 620 -15.99 27.24 -25.54
CA LYS A 620 -17.35 26.82 -25.17
C LYS A 620 -17.37 25.44 -24.50
N GLY A 621 -16.46 24.54 -24.87
CA GLY A 621 -16.34 23.21 -24.28
C GLY A 621 -15.62 23.18 -22.92
N LEU A 622 -15.19 24.34 -22.40
CA LEU A 622 -14.44 24.48 -21.17
C LEU A 622 -15.28 25.18 -20.10
N GLN A 623 -15.10 24.79 -18.85
CA GLN A 623 -15.67 25.52 -17.73
C GLN A 623 -14.87 26.80 -17.51
N ALA A 624 -15.47 27.95 -17.81
CA ALA A 624 -14.85 29.26 -17.64
C ALA A 624 -15.03 29.81 -16.21
N LEU A 625 -14.08 30.63 -15.79
CA LEU A 625 -14.11 31.42 -14.56
C LEU A 625 -14.23 32.92 -14.89
N PRO A 626 -14.76 33.78 -14.00
CA PRO A 626 -15.63 33.47 -12.86
C PRO A 626 -16.87 32.64 -13.23
N LYS A 627 -17.57 32.11 -12.22
CA LYS A 627 -18.79 31.31 -12.42
C LYS A 627 -19.79 32.04 -13.34
N ASP A 628 -20.46 31.28 -14.19
CA ASP A 628 -21.38 31.76 -15.23
C ASP A 628 -20.72 32.64 -16.32
N GLY A 629 -19.38 32.69 -16.37
CA GLY A 629 -18.63 33.46 -17.37
C GLY A 629 -18.74 34.97 -17.19
N LYS A 630 -19.09 35.45 -15.99
CA LYS A 630 -19.19 36.87 -15.67
C LYS A 630 -17.78 37.49 -15.70
N ALA A 631 -17.58 38.48 -16.57
CA ALA A 631 -16.27 39.06 -16.80
C ALA A 631 -15.70 39.76 -15.55
N VAL A 632 -14.41 39.58 -15.24
CA VAL A 632 -13.75 40.21 -14.07
C VAL A 632 -13.92 41.73 -14.04
N ILE A 633 -13.86 42.40 -15.18
CA ILE A 633 -14.08 43.86 -15.27
C ILE A 633 -15.46 44.33 -14.78
N SER A 634 -16.45 43.43 -14.71
CA SER A 634 -17.79 43.77 -14.23
C SER A 634 -17.90 43.83 -12.70
N PHE A 635 -16.83 43.44 -11.98
CA PHE A 635 -16.72 43.62 -10.54
C PHE A 635 -16.00 44.95 -10.24
N PRO A 636 -16.62 45.86 -9.47
CA PRO A 636 -16.02 47.12 -9.09
C PRO A 636 -14.74 46.92 -8.25
N GLU A 637 -13.76 47.82 -8.44
CA GLU A 637 -12.50 47.82 -7.68
C GLU A 637 -12.67 48.51 -6.32
N ASP A 638 -13.53 49.53 -6.25
CA ASP A 638 -13.67 50.46 -5.14
C ASP A 638 -14.37 49.87 -3.91
N ASN A 639 -15.08 48.75 -4.07
CA ASN A 639 -15.83 48.07 -3.01
C ASN A 639 -15.28 46.68 -2.65
N GLY A 640 -14.13 46.29 -3.21
CA GLY A 640 -13.49 45.00 -2.95
C GLY A 640 -14.13 43.78 -3.63
N GLU A 641 -15.16 43.95 -4.46
CA GLU A 641 -15.79 42.83 -5.18
C GLU A 641 -14.84 42.19 -6.19
N ARG A 642 -13.97 42.98 -6.83
CA ARG A 642 -12.97 42.43 -7.77
C ARG A 642 -11.94 41.56 -7.06
N ASP A 643 -11.46 41.99 -5.89
CA ASP A 643 -10.54 41.19 -5.07
C ASP A 643 -11.18 39.86 -4.65
N GLN A 644 -12.46 39.89 -4.29
CA GLN A 644 -13.22 38.68 -3.98
C GLN A 644 -13.34 37.76 -5.20
N ALA A 645 -13.62 38.30 -6.39
CA ALA A 645 -13.67 37.53 -7.63
C ALA A 645 -12.31 36.86 -7.92
N TRP A 646 -11.21 37.58 -7.74
CA TRP A 646 -9.87 37.00 -7.89
C TRP A 646 -9.54 35.95 -6.81
N ALA A 647 -9.99 36.15 -5.57
CA ALA A 647 -9.80 35.19 -4.49
C ALA A 647 -10.48 33.86 -4.80
N ASP A 648 -11.69 33.92 -5.37
CA ASP A 648 -12.42 32.71 -5.74
C ASP A 648 -11.83 32.02 -6.98
N ILE A 649 -11.32 32.78 -7.95
CA ILE A 649 -10.51 32.23 -9.06
C ILE A 649 -9.26 31.51 -8.51
N ALA A 650 -8.53 32.16 -7.60
CA ALA A 650 -7.32 31.64 -7.00
C ALA A 650 -7.58 30.32 -6.25
N LYS A 651 -8.65 30.23 -5.44
CA LYS A 651 -9.05 28.98 -4.76
C LYS A 651 -9.32 27.83 -5.73
N VAL A 652 -9.94 28.12 -6.88
CA VAL A 652 -10.19 27.10 -7.91
C VAL A 652 -8.87 26.64 -8.55
N ILE A 653 -7.96 27.57 -8.85
CA ILE A 653 -6.61 27.25 -9.37
C ILE A 653 -5.84 26.39 -8.36
N GLU A 654 -5.86 26.74 -7.07
CA GLU A 654 -5.20 25.98 -6.01
C GLU A 654 -5.72 24.54 -5.93
N ARG A 655 -7.05 24.36 -5.97
CA ARG A 655 -7.67 23.03 -5.98
C ARG A 655 -7.22 22.21 -7.19
N HIS A 656 -7.15 22.82 -8.37
CA HIS A 656 -6.67 22.14 -9.57
C HIS A 656 -5.18 21.82 -9.51
N ALA A 657 -4.36 22.70 -8.94
CA ALA A 657 -2.94 22.47 -8.73
C ALA A 657 -2.71 21.30 -7.76
N LEU A 658 -3.39 21.28 -6.63
CA LEU A 658 -3.27 20.21 -5.64
C LEU A 658 -3.73 18.85 -6.20
N ALA A 659 -4.81 18.82 -6.99
CA ALA A 659 -5.27 17.60 -7.68
C ALA A 659 -4.29 17.06 -8.75
N LEU A 660 -3.35 17.88 -9.23
CA LEU A 660 -2.32 17.49 -10.20
C LEU A 660 -1.01 17.05 -9.54
N ARG A 661 -0.82 17.24 -8.23
CA ARG A 661 0.40 16.80 -7.55
C ARG A 661 0.32 15.30 -7.22
N PRO A 662 1.32 14.50 -7.58
CA PRO A 662 1.40 13.12 -7.11
C PRO A 662 1.63 13.12 -5.60
N GLY A 663 0.81 12.40 -4.83
CA GLY A 663 1.06 12.13 -3.41
C GLY A 663 0.68 13.24 -2.41
N HIS A 664 -0.19 14.19 -2.76
CA HIS A 664 -0.83 15.06 -1.77
C HIS A 664 -2.16 14.41 -1.32
N PRO A 665 -2.22 13.76 -0.14
CA PRO A 665 -3.50 13.60 0.54
C PRO A 665 -3.93 15.00 1.00
N TYR A 666 -5.19 15.38 0.79
CA TYR A 666 -5.72 16.49 1.58
C TYR A 666 -5.76 16.10 3.05
#